data_AF-A0AAV1LLP5-F1
#
_entry.id   AF-A0AAV1LLP5-F1
#
_cell.length_a   1.000
_cell.length_b   1.000
_cell.length_c   1.000
_cell.angle_alpha   90.00
_cell.angle_beta   90.00
_cell.angle_gamma   90.00
#
_symmetry.space_group_name_H-M   'P 1'
#
loop_
_entity.id
_entity.type
_entity.pdbx_description
1 polymer ?
#
loop_
_entity_poly.entity_id
_entity_poly.type
_entity_poly.pdbx_seq_one_letter_code
_entity_poly.pdbx_strand_id
1 'polypeptide(L)'
;MTPKGSMNCKTFVKWIHHFAKFKTPDQCLSIFDGAPSHFDYNIVDVTDKHDIILFSLPSNTTHELQPMNKAVFRAFEHYWDQQLQKFRFQNKDKALTKQRIVRIFTPVWDKALTPSNIKSVFEATGSIHSTQIEFWNVLMLLAFQLTYQKQPIPSTTEVIVQPIVSSTLCNVLQPILSKPSNNINEAGNVSFTDMMKTPEKNSYNKSQRRKTINSLAQHLTRSLFVKINPTGVNTPLSTKTFHPVKRRKQASKQAQSWVWNGRAHLVIYKDAKKTLGTLYRWKQIDFKYPTEQERLAAIANGLFNQTNVIPLGIERWKGRIFVSTPKWKRGVPATLSALPIAAVEESPPLEPYPNWLWHNAGNCTGLTSVFRMSVDHCGVMWVLDSGQVEAFETPRQLCPPSLFAIDLETDTVLARYPIPDEFVLQNSLITNIVVDSRDARCRDLHVYIADAWRFGLIVFRQSDAMFWRFSHYTFYPEPLLSNYTLHGLNYQWSDGLFGMSLGKFHLGERPLYYHAMSSSLEFVVNTSVIRDPTRVNDAVAEFKLLGESRGPNGQVSAAAVDRNGVMFYNLISYDSIGCWNTCTDYKNKNRDIVAQNTRTLVFPNDLRIDHEVPQFVWIISNRLPMYQFNLIDPNEYNYRVLYLDPVKAVENTVCQYIC
;
A
#
# COMPACT_ATOMS: atom_id res chain seq x y z
N MET A 1 16.07 29.76 5.07
CA MET A 1 15.68 28.36 5.37
C MET A 1 15.71 28.15 6.87
N THR A 2 14.87 27.27 7.41
CA THR A 2 14.90 26.91 8.85
C THR A 2 15.87 25.74 9.09
N PRO A 3 16.26 25.43 10.34
CA PRO A 3 17.05 24.23 10.65
C PRO A 3 16.38 22.90 10.29
N LYS A 4 15.05 22.89 10.06
CA LYS A 4 14.28 21.70 9.65
C LYS A 4 14.06 21.62 8.13
N GLY A 5 14.68 22.50 7.33
CA GLY A 5 14.45 22.63 5.89
C GLY A 5 13.13 23.35 5.57
N SER A 6 12.01 22.84 6.06
CA SER A 6 10.64 23.35 5.83
C SER A 6 10.43 24.79 6.32
N MET A 7 9.43 25.45 5.74
CA MET A 7 8.94 26.75 6.21
C MET A 7 8.10 26.59 7.51
N ASN A 8 7.97 27.67 8.28
CA ASN A 8 7.12 27.75 9.47
C ASN A 8 6.48 29.14 9.55
N CYS A 9 5.44 29.34 10.38
CA CYS A 9 4.66 30.59 10.43
C CYS A 9 5.55 31.85 10.54
N LYS A 10 6.55 31.83 11.45
CA LYS A 10 7.50 32.93 11.66
C LYS A 10 8.41 33.21 10.45
N THR A 11 8.65 32.21 9.61
CA THR A 11 9.44 32.34 8.37
C THR A 11 8.56 32.76 7.19
N PHE A 12 7.31 32.29 7.13
CA PHE A 12 6.36 32.66 6.09
C PHE A 12 5.93 34.13 6.20
N VAL A 13 5.65 34.63 7.41
CA VAL A 13 5.41 36.07 7.65
C VAL A 13 6.60 36.94 7.19
N LYS A 14 7.84 36.48 7.43
CA LYS A 14 9.05 37.16 6.92
C LYS A 14 9.16 37.10 5.40
N TRP A 15 8.70 36.02 4.76
CA TRP A 15 8.62 35.91 3.30
C TRP A 15 7.55 36.83 2.73
N ILE A 16 6.38 36.95 3.35
CA ILE A 16 5.30 37.87 2.91
C ILE A 16 5.80 39.32 2.95
N HIS A 17 6.43 39.77 4.05
CA HIS A 17 7.03 41.12 4.13
C HIS A 17 8.21 41.36 3.16
N HIS A 18 8.78 40.30 2.57
CA HIS A 18 9.77 40.41 1.50
C HIS A 18 9.06 40.50 0.15
N PHE A 19 8.15 39.56 -0.14
CA PHE A 19 7.34 39.50 -1.37
C PHE A 19 6.54 40.79 -1.60
N ALA A 20 5.95 41.37 -0.56
CA ALA A 20 5.21 42.64 -0.61
C ALA A 20 6.04 43.82 -1.15
N LYS A 21 7.37 43.76 -1.10
CA LYS A 21 8.27 44.80 -1.66
C LYS A 21 8.56 44.63 -3.15
N PHE A 22 8.20 43.48 -3.74
CA PHE A 22 8.52 43.10 -5.11
C PHE A 22 7.29 42.63 -5.91
N LYS A 23 6.08 42.61 -5.31
CA LYS A 23 4.84 42.42 -6.06
C LYS A 23 4.48 43.66 -6.89
N THR A 24 3.60 43.49 -7.88
CA THR A 24 2.94 44.60 -8.58
C THR A 24 2.11 45.45 -7.59
N PRO A 25 1.78 46.72 -7.90
CA PRO A 25 0.95 47.55 -7.03
C PRO A 25 -0.41 46.89 -6.71
N ASP A 26 -1.00 46.22 -7.71
CA ASP A 26 -2.32 45.60 -7.66
C ASP A 26 -2.45 44.43 -6.66
N GLN A 27 -3.69 44.07 -6.36
CA GLN A 27 -4.03 42.93 -5.51
C GLN A 27 -3.49 41.61 -6.09
N CYS A 28 -2.82 40.81 -5.28
CA CYS A 28 -2.06 39.64 -5.72
C CYS A 28 -2.60 38.33 -5.13
N LEU A 29 -2.87 37.33 -5.97
CA LEU A 29 -3.30 36.00 -5.54
C LEU A 29 -2.10 35.11 -5.24
N SER A 30 -1.97 34.66 -3.99
CA SER A 30 -0.97 33.69 -3.54
C SER A 30 -1.62 32.33 -3.31
N ILE A 31 -1.28 31.35 -4.16
CA ILE A 31 -1.74 29.95 -4.06
C ILE A 31 -0.65 29.13 -3.40
N PHE A 32 -0.99 28.36 -2.36
CA PHE A 32 -0.01 27.59 -1.57
C PHE A 32 -0.59 26.27 -1.03
N ASP A 33 0.28 25.42 -0.48
CA ASP A 33 -0.06 24.10 0.03
C ASP A 33 -0.74 24.14 1.41
N GLY A 34 -1.73 23.25 1.61
CA GLY A 34 -2.50 23.09 2.85
C GLY A 34 -1.73 22.56 4.07
N ALA A 35 -0.43 22.85 4.18
CA ALA A 35 0.39 22.51 5.33
C ALA A 35 -0.03 23.30 6.59
N PRO A 36 -0.23 22.66 7.76
CA PRO A 36 -0.71 23.34 8.98
C PRO A 36 0.13 24.54 9.45
N SER A 37 1.41 24.61 9.05
CA SER A 37 2.32 25.73 9.32
C SER A 37 1.96 27.05 8.60
N HIS A 38 0.99 27.03 7.70
CA HIS A 38 0.53 28.20 6.93
C HIS A 38 -0.84 28.74 7.41
N PHE A 39 -1.46 28.11 8.43
CA PHE A 39 -2.75 28.50 9.00
C PHE A 39 -2.57 29.20 10.36
N ASP A 40 -2.20 30.48 10.34
CA ASP A 40 -2.02 31.32 11.54
C ASP A 40 -2.67 32.70 11.30
N TYR A 41 -3.36 33.26 12.30
CA TYR A 41 -4.01 34.56 12.20
C TYR A 41 -3.02 35.68 11.80
N ASN A 42 -1.77 35.60 12.27
CA ASN A 42 -0.73 36.59 11.98
C ASN A 42 -0.25 36.54 10.52
N ILE A 43 -0.49 35.42 9.80
CA ILE A 43 -0.22 35.31 8.37
C ILE A 43 -1.27 36.14 7.61
N VAL A 44 -2.56 35.92 7.92
CA VAL A 44 -3.70 36.60 7.27
C VAL A 44 -3.67 38.11 7.54
N ASP A 45 -3.48 38.54 8.79
CA ASP A 45 -3.43 39.97 9.11
C ASP A 45 -2.27 40.72 8.43
N VAL A 46 -1.18 40.02 8.09
CA VAL A 46 -0.05 40.59 7.33
C VAL A 46 -0.31 40.58 5.83
N THR A 47 -0.97 39.57 5.26
CA THR A 47 -1.31 39.58 3.82
C THR A 47 -2.39 40.60 3.47
N ASP A 48 -3.39 40.78 4.33
CA ASP A 48 -4.43 41.81 4.15
C ASP A 48 -3.81 43.22 4.09
N LYS A 49 -2.79 43.49 4.91
CA LYS A 49 -2.06 44.78 4.96
C LYS A 49 -1.15 45.03 3.75
N HIS A 50 -1.05 44.07 2.84
CA HIS A 50 -0.22 44.12 1.65
C HIS A 50 -0.98 43.69 0.40
N ASP A 51 -2.32 43.72 0.40
CA ASP A 51 -3.19 43.35 -0.73
C ASP A 51 -2.88 41.98 -1.34
N ILE A 52 -2.62 40.98 -0.49
CA ILE A 52 -2.36 39.59 -0.90
C ILE A 52 -3.55 38.71 -0.50
N ILE A 53 -4.21 38.10 -1.50
CA ILE A 53 -5.23 37.08 -1.30
C ILE A 53 -4.52 35.73 -1.07
N LEU A 54 -4.86 35.03 0.01
CA LEU A 54 -4.32 33.71 0.35
C LEU A 54 -5.29 32.60 -0.05
N PHE A 55 -4.97 31.80 -1.07
CA PHE A 55 -5.76 30.63 -1.44
C PHE A 55 -5.01 29.33 -1.12
N SER A 56 -5.54 28.55 -0.20
CA SER A 56 -4.94 27.28 0.23
C SER A 56 -5.53 26.12 -0.57
N LEU A 57 -4.65 25.31 -1.17
CA LEU A 57 -5.02 24.03 -1.78
C LEU A 57 -5.26 22.97 -0.68
N PRO A 58 -6.10 21.94 -0.93
CA PRO A 58 -6.29 20.87 0.04
C PRO A 58 -4.96 20.16 0.30
N SER A 59 -4.72 19.75 1.55
CA SER A 59 -3.48 19.06 1.93
C SER A 59 -3.26 17.78 1.11
N ASN A 60 -2.01 17.53 0.69
CA ASN A 60 -1.56 16.33 -0.03
C ASN A 60 -2.11 16.13 -1.47
N THR A 61 -2.54 17.20 -2.14
CA THR A 61 -3.03 17.21 -3.54
C THR A 61 -1.92 17.12 -4.62
N THR A 62 -0.86 16.37 -4.34
CA THR A 62 0.51 16.57 -4.83
C THR A 62 0.72 16.48 -6.36
N HIS A 63 -0.17 15.83 -7.12
CA HIS A 63 0.04 15.62 -8.57
C HIS A 63 -1.14 16.04 -9.47
N GLU A 64 -2.28 16.45 -8.89
CA GLU A 64 -3.47 16.87 -9.65
C GLU A 64 -3.63 18.39 -9.64
N LEU A 65 -3.66 19.00 -8.45
CA LEU A 65 -4.02 20.41 -8.27
C LEU A 65 -2.84 21.33 -7.92
N GLN A 66 -1.66 20.77 -7.60
CA GLN A 66 -0.46 21.57 -7.29
C GLN A 66 0.21 22.06 -8.60
N PRO A 67 0.10 23.36 -8.96
CA PRO A 67 0.40 23.77 -10.35
C PRO A 67 1.89 23.67 -10.67
N MET A 68 2.77 24.03 -9.72
CA MET A 68 4.22 23.96 -9.92
C MET A 68 4.72 22.54 -10.24
N ASN A 69 4.04 21.51 -9.75
CA ASN A 69 4.44 20.12 -9.92
C ASN A 69 4.09 19.58 -11.33
N LYS A 70 3.12 20.20 -12.03
CA LYS A 70 2.70 19.76 -13.38
C LYS A 70 3.74 20.05 -14.46
N ALA A 71 4.45 21.19 -14.39
CA ALA A 71 5.51 21.50 -15.36
C ALA A 71 6.70 22.32 -14.81
N VAL A 72 6.49 23.29 -13.90
CA VAL A 72 7.58 24.19 -13.46
C VAL A 72 8.74 23.41 -12.82
N PHE A 73 8.44 22.50 -11.88
CA PHE A 73 9.49 21.73 -11.20
C PHE A 73 10.17 20.72 -12.13
N ARG A 74 9.44 20.06 -13.04
CA ARG A 74 10.04 19.19 -14.06
C ARG A 74 11.00 19.94 -15.00
N ALA A 75 10.64 21.16 -15.39
CA ALA A 75 11.53 22.04 -16.17
C ALA A 75 12.72 22.53 -15.33
N PHE A 76 12.48 22.86 -14.05
CA PHE A 76 13.51 23.29 -13.11
C PHE A 76 14.55 22.19 -12.88
N GLU A 77 14.14 20.96 -12.56
CA GLU A 77 15.00 19.79 -12.39
C GLU A 77 15.87 19.54 -13.63
N HIS A 78 15.25 19.54 -14.82
CA HIS A 78 15.96 19.34 -16.08
C HIS A 78 17.05 20.39 -16.33
N TYR A 79 16.77 21.68 -16.13
CA TYR A 79 17.77 22.73 -16.30
C TYR A 79 18.77 22.79 -15.13
N TRP A 80 18.36 22.40 -13.93
CA TRP A 80 19.21 22.29 -12.74
C TRP A 80 20.32 21.26 -12.96
N ASP A 81 19.99 20.06 -13.42
CA ASP A 81 20.98 19.02 -13.68
C ASP A 81 21.96 19.42 -14.78
N GLN A 82 21.48 20.07 -15.87
CA GLN A 82 22.38 20.62 -16.90
C GLN A 82 23.39 21.63 -16.33
N GLN A 83 22.95 22.55 -15.47
CA GLN A 83 23.83 23.57 -14.89
C GLN A 83 24.73 23.01 -13.79
N LEU A 84 24.26 22.02 -13.03
CA LEU A 84 25.05 21.31 -12.02
C LEU A 84 26.15 20.46 -12.67
N GLN A 85 25.87 19.79 -13.79
CA GLN A 85 26.87 19.08 -14.59
C GLN A 85 27.93 20.03 -15.15
N LYS A 86 27.53 21.16 -15.76
CA LYS A 86 28.44 22.20 -16.25
C LYS A 86 29.31 22.78 -15.13
N PHE A 87 28.72 23.09 -13.98
CA PHE A 87 29.45 23.58 -12.82
C PHE A 87 30.50 22.57 -12.34
N ARG A 88 30.12 21.29 -12.18
CA ARG A 88 31.03 20.20 -11.78
C ARG A 88 32.18 20.01 -12.77
N PHE A 89 31.91 20.04 -14.07
CA PHE A 89 32.96 19.92 -15.10
C PHE A 89 33.99 21.05 -15.03
N GLN A 90 33.53 22.29 -14.81
CA GLN A 90 34.36 23.49 -14.70
C GLN A 90 35.06 23.67 -13.34
N ASN A 91 34.61 22.96 -12.29
CA ASN A 91 35.04 23.19 -10.90
C ASN A 91 35.20 21.87 -10.12
N LYS A 92 35.93 20.91 -10.71
CA LYS A 92 36.06 19.52 -10.22
C LYS A 92 36.31 19.41 -8.70
N ASP A 93 37.18 20.25 -8.15
CA ASP A 93 37.67 20.14 -6.77
C ASP A 93 36.96 21.10 -5.77
N LYS A 94 35.82 21.70 -6.15
CA LYS A 94 35.16 22.76 -5.36
C LYS A 94 33.77 22.35 -4.87
N ALA A 95 33.69 22.03 -3.57
CA ALA A 95 32.43 21.74 -2.88
C ALA A 95 31.34 22.80 -3.11
N LEU A 96 30.08 22.36 -3.21
CA LEU A 96 28.92 23.21 -3.50
C LEU A 96 28.45 23.96 -2.23
N THR A 97 28.96 25.17 -2.03
CA THR A 97 28.56 26.04 -0.91
C THR A 97 27.26 26.80 -1.19
N LYS A 98 26.59 27.31 -0.15
CA LYS A 98 25.33 28.08 -0.27
C LYS A 98 25.44 29.30 -1.19
N GLN A 99 26.61 29.95 -1.26
CA GLN A 99 26.89 31.05 -2.20
C GLN A 99 27.05 30.57 -3.66
N ARG A 100 27.60 29.36 -3.86
CA ARG A 100 27.76 28.74 -5.19
C ARG A 100 26.42 28.23 -5.73
N ILE A 101 25.52 27.76 -4.86
CA ILE A 101 24.13 27.39 -5.19
C ILE A 101 23.40 28.54 -5.91
N VAL A 102 23.52 29.78 -5.44
CA VAL A 102 22.86 30.94 -6.08
C VAL A 102 23.31 31.13 -7.53
N ARG A 103 24.60 30.93 -7.83
CA ARG A 103 25.15 31.04 -9.19
C ARG A 103 24.65 29.95 -10.14
N ILE A 104 24.27 28.78 -9.63
CA ILE A 104 23.61 27.72 -10.40
C ILE A 104 22.11 28.03 -10.53
N PHE A 105 21.48 28.52 -9.46
CA PHE A 105 20.04 28.74 -9.36
C PHE A 105 19.50 29.79 -10.35
N THR A 106 20.13 30.96 -10.46
CA THR A 106 19.63 32.06 -11.33
C THR A 106 19.42 31.60 -12.79
N PRO A 107 20.43 31.06 -13.52
CA PRO A 107 20.25 30.64 -14.92
C PRO A 107 19.42 29.34 -15.09
N VAL A 108 18.93 28.74 -14.00
CA VAL A 108 17.91 27.67 -14.02
C VAL A 108 16.52 28.29 -13.87
N TRP A 109 16.36 29.20 -12.92
CA TRP A 109 15.13 29.94 -12.65
C TRP A 109 14.60 30.65 -13.90
N ASP A 110 15.46 31.41 -14.59
CA ASP A 110 15.13 32.17 -15.80
C ASP A 110 14.65 31.28 -16.96
N LYS A 111 15.06 30.00 -16.98
CA LYS A 111 14.67 29.00 -17.99
C LYS A 111 13.45 28.16 -17.60
N ALA A 112 13.25 27.94 -16.30
CA ALA A 112 12.17 27.12 -15.78
C ALA A 112 10.87 27.91 -15.59
N LEU A 113 10.95 29.18 -15.17
CA LEU A 113 9.80 30.05 -14.89
C LEU A 113 9.51 31.02 -16.05
N THR A 114 9.53 30.53 -17.28
CA THR A 114 9.10 31.36 -18.44
C THR A 114 7.59 31.62 -18.38
N PRO A 115 7.08 32.74 -18.95
CA PRO A 115 5.65 32.99 -19.03
C PRO A 115 4.87 31.90 -19.80
N SER A 116 5.50 31.17 -20.71
CA SER A 116 4.90 30.03 -21.41
C SER A 116 4.74 28.82 -20.48
N ASN A 117 5.81 28.45 -19.74
CA ASN A 117 5.74 27.37 -18.76
C ASN A 117 4.68 27.67 -17.69
N ILE A 118 4.67 28.90 -17.17
CA ILE A 118 3.71 29.34 -16.13
C ILE A 118 2.25 29.32 -16.65
N LYS A 119 1.99 29.63 -17.93
CA LYS A 119 0.64 29.49 -18.51
C LYS A 119 0.21 28.04 -18.70
N SER A 120 1.08 27.21 -19.29
CA SER A 120 0.82 25.78 -19.53
C SER A 120 0.47 25.00 -18.25
N VAL A 121 0.97 25.48 -17.11
CA VAL A 121 0.69 24.96 -15.77
C VAL A 121 -0.77 25.16 -15.37
N PHE A 122 -1.34 26.36 -15.58
CA PHE A 122 -2.73 26.64 -15.27
C PHE A 122 -3.68 25.93 -16.23
N GLU A 123 -3.32 25.90 -17.53
CA GLU A 123 -4.02 25.16 -18.57
C GLU A 123 -4.10 23.65 -18.21
N ALA A 124 -2.97 23.04 -17.83
CA ALA A 124 -2.88 21.63 -17.42
C ALA A 124 -3.51 21.31 -16.04
N THR A 125 -3.90 22.31 -15.25
CA THR A 125 -4.73 22.17 -14.05
C THR A 125 -6.20 22.58 -14.27
N GLY A 126 -6.64 22.75 -15.53
CA GLY A 126 -8.04 23.01 -15.87
C GLY A 126 -8.49 24.47 -15.77
N SER A 127 -7.56 25.42 -15.87
CA SER A 127 -7.86 26.86 -15.84
C SER A 127 -7.60 27.53 -17.19
N ILE A 128 -8.65 28.07 -17.82
CA ILE A 128 -8.55 28.94 -18.99
C ILE A 128 -9.27 30.27 -18.71
N HIS A 129 -8.51 31.36 -18.86
CA HIS A 129 -8.90 32.77 -18.95
C HIS A 129 -9.69 33.46 -17.83
N SER A 130 -9.09 34.56 -17.33
CA SER A 130 -9.69 35.80 -16.81
C SER A 130 -11.01 35.80 -16.00
N THR A 131 -10.90 36.33 -14.78
CA THR A 131 -11.92 37.16 -14.09
C THR A 131 -13.28 36.53 -13.72
N GLN A 132 -13.27 35.46 -12.91
CA GLN A 132 -14.23 35.31 -11.80
C GLN A 132 -13.76 34.28 -10.76
N ILE A 133 -13.71 34.67 -9.48
CA ILE A 133 -13.29 33.78 -8.37
C ILE A 133 -14.38 32.74 -8.04
N GLU A 134 -15.66 33.06 -8.29
CA GLU A 134 -16.78 32.17 -7.97
C GLU A 134 -16.79 30.86 -8.77
N PHE A 135 -16.23 30.88 -9.99
CA PHE A 135 -16.15 29.70 -10.86
C PHE A 135 -15.30 28.57 -10.24
N TRP A 136 -14.31 28.91 -9.40
CA TRP A 136 -13.48 27.94 -8.69
C TRP A 136 -14.25 27.09 -7.68
N ASN A 137 -15.24 27.68 -7.00
CA ASN A 137 -16.09 26.92 -6.08
C ASN A 137 -16.95 25.90 -6.83
N VAL A 138 -17.54 26.29 -7.96
CA VAL A 138 -18.43 25.45 -8.76
C VAL A 138 -17.67 24.31 -9.44
N LEU A 139 -16.50 24.59 -10.05
CA LEU A 139 -15.72 23.55 -10.73
C LEU A 139 -15.14 22.53 -9.74
N MET A 140 -14.68 22.97 -8.57
CA MET A 140 -14.20 22.08 -7.50
C MET A 140 -15.33 21.26 -6.87
N LEU A 141 -16.53 21.82 -6.71
CA LEU A 141 -17.71 21.08 -6.26
C LEU A 141 -18.15 20.03 -7.29
N LEU A 142 -18.11 20.34 -8.59
CA LEU A 142 -18.43 19.37 -9.65
C LEU A 142 -17.42 18.22 -9.70
N ALA A 143 -16.12 18.51 -9.64
CA ALA A 143 -15.08 17.47 -9.54
C ALA A 143 -15.24 16.59 -8.29
N PHE A 144 -15.62 17.20 -7.16
CA PHE A 144 -15.91 16.49 -5.91
C PHE A 144 -17.20 15.64 -5.98
N GLN A 145 -18.27 16.13 -6.61
CA GLN A 145 -19.52 15.36 -6.75
C GLN A 145 -19.38 14.20 -7.74
N LEU A 146 -18.63 14.37 -8.83
CA LEU A 146 -18.31 13.29 -9.78
C LEU A 146 -17.47 12.17 -9.15
N THR A 147 -16.72 12.45 -8.06
CA THR A 147 -15.98 11.43 -7.30
C THR A 147 -16.80 10.77 -6.17
N TYR A 148 -18.03 11.22 -5.87
CA TYR A 148 -18.74 10.84 -4.64
C TYR A 148 -20.19 10.34 -4.76
N GLN A 149 -20.67 9.92 -5.94
CA GLN A 149 -21.94 9.19 -6.06
C GLN A 149 -21.85 7.83 -6.77
N LYS A 150 -21.94 6.76 -5.96
CA LYS A 150 -22.38 5.41 -6.37
C LYS A 150 -23.15 4.74 -5.23
N GLN A 151 -24.48 4.85 -5.21
CA GLN A 151 -25.42 3.97 -4.50
C GLN A 151 -26.71 3.82 -5.34
N PRO A 152 -27.52 2.75 -5.15
CA PRO A 152 -28.36 2.21 -6.21
C PRO A 152 -29.82 2.69 -6.24
N ILE A 153 -30.49 2.41 -7.36
CA ILE A 153 -31.93 2.61 -7.60
C ILE A 153 -32.66 1.26 -7.47
N PRO A 154 -33.74 1.14 -6.67
CA PRO A 154 -34.67 -0.01 -6.70
C PRO A 154 -35.76 0.16 -7.77
N SER A 155 -36.33 -0.95 -8.25
CA SER A 155 -37.23 -1.01 -9.41
C SER A 155 -38.69 -1.33 -9.08
N THR A 156 -39.63 -0.70 -9.81
CA THR A 156 -40.91 -1.28 -10.25
C THR A 156 -41.41 -0.55 -11.51
N THR A 157 -41.71 -1.32 -12.55
CA THR A 157 -42.93 -1.32 -13.42
C THR A 157 -43.72 0.01 -13.64
N GLU A 158 -44.19 0.39 -14.84
CA GLU A 158 -44.81 -0.39 -15.94
C GLU A 158 -44.71 0.26 -17.36
N VAL A 159 -44.71 -0.57 -18.44
CA VAL A 159 -45.51 -0.48 -19.71
C VAL A 159 -45.37 0.80 -20.61
N ILE A 160 -45.28 0.82 -21.96
CA ILE A 160 -45.56 -0.08 -23.13
C ILE A 160 -44.30 -0.19 -24.05
N VAL A 161 -44.27 -1.13 -25.02
CA VAL A 161 -43.21 -1.29 -26.04
C VAL A 161 -43.74 -1.19 -27.48
N GLN A 162 -42.86 -0.80 -28.43
CA GLN A 162 -42.96 -0.87 -29.91
C GLN A 162 -43.66 0.30 -30.66
N PRO A 163 -43.35 0.51 -31.96
CA PRO A 163 -42.00 0.63 -32.55
C PRO A 163 -41.92 1.76 -33.62
N ILE A 164 -40.76 1.94 -34.27
CA ILE A 164 -40.60 2.01 -35.76
C ILE A 164 -39.13 2.20 -36.16
N VAL A 165 -38.80 1.77 -37.39
CA VAL A 165 -37.46 1.72 -38.01
C VAL A 165 -37.19 3.01 -38.80
N SER A 166 -35.95 3.53 -38.83
CA SER A 166 -35.19 3.77 -40.07
C SER A 166 -33.76 4.29 -39.84
N SER A 167 -32.93 4.16 -40.87
CA SER A 167 -31.48 4.40 -40.91
C SER A 167 -31.09 5.79 -41.46
N THR A 168 -29.81 6.17 -41.23
CA THR A 168 -29.02 7.17 -42.02
C THR A 168 -29.48 8.65 -41.99
N LEU A 169 -28.67 9.67 -42.27
CA LEU A 169 -27.32 9.77 -42.88
C LEU A 169 -26.47 10.94 -42.28
N CYS A 170 -25.18 10.94 -42.61
CA CYS A 170 -24.08 11.93 -42.43
C CYS A 170 -24.34 13.40 -42.02
N ASN A 171 -23.50 13.85 -41.07
CA ASN A 171 -22.58 15.02 -41.10
C ASN A 171 -22.84 16.22 -42.04
N VAL A 172 -22.87 17.43 -41.45
CA VAL A 172 -22.39 18.70 -42.06
C VAL A 172 -21.61 19.52 -40.99
N LEU A 173 -20.72 20.41 -41.43
CA LEU A 173 -19.81 21.23 -40.60
C LEU A 173 -20.42 22.58 -40.14
N GLN A 174 -19.81 23.13 -39.06
CA GLN A 174 -19.44 24.55 -38.76
C GLN A 174 -19.90 25.72 -39.69
N PRO A 175 -19.86 27.00 -39.21
CA PRO A 175 -20.04 27.54 -37.83
C PRO A 175 -20.69 28.98 -37.75
N ILE A 176 -20.55 29.65 -36.58
CA ILE A 176 -20.37 31.13 -36.35
C ILE A 176 -21.60 32.09 -36.21
N LEU A 177 -21.57 32.89 -35.11
CA LEU A 177 -22.21 34.22 -34.78
C LEU A 177 -23.71 34.45 -35.09
N SER A 178 -24.59 35.00 -34.23
CA SER A 178 -24.48 36.20 -33.35
C SER A 178 -25.71 36.35 -32.38
N LYS A 179 -25.72 37.39 -31.51
CA LYS A 179 -26.82 37.84 -30.61
C LYS A 179 -27.69 38.95 -31.31
N PRO A 180 -28.71 39.66 -30.71
CA PRO A 180 -29.19 39.66 -29.30
C PRO A 180 -30.72 39.89 -28.98
N SER A 181 -31.15 39.44 -27.77
CA SER A 181 -32.04 40.16 -26.79
C SER A 181 -33.53 40.45 -27.15
N ASN A 182 -34.45 40.86 -26.25
CA ASN A 182 -34.34 41.34 -24.85
C ASN A 182 -35.67 41.21 -24.04
N ASN A 183 -35.60 40.93 -22.71
CA ASN A 183 -36.49 41.28 -21.56
C ASN A 183 -38.02 40.97 -21.61
N ILE A 184 -38.75 40.74 -20.51
CA ILE A 184 -39.03 41.60 -19.32
C ILE A 184 -39.33 40.78 -18.02
N ASN A 185 -39.28 41.49 -16.88
CA ASN A 185 -39.56 41.21 -15.44
C ASN A 185 -40.80 40.31 -15.11
N GLU A 186 -41.13 39.88 -13.86
CA GLU A 186 -40.78 40.34 -12.50
C GLU A 186 -40.88 39.21 -11.42
N ALA A 187 -40.85 39.52 -10.10
CA ALA A 187 -40.56 38.54 -9.02
C ALA A 187 -41.57 38.46 -7.84
N GLY A 188 -41.55 37.35 -7.08
CA GLY A 188 -42.32 37.15 -5.83
C GLY A 188 -41.93 35.87 -5.03
N ASN A 189 -42.08 35.90 -3.70
CA ASN A 189 -41.67 34.82 -2.75
C ASN A 189 -42.89 34.36 -1.89
N VAL A 190 -42.87 33.35 -0.99
CA VAL A 190 -41.84 32.61 -0.22
C VAL A 190 -42.25 31.11 -0.10
N SER A 191 -41.36 30.18 0.28
CA SER A 191 -41.69 28.73 0.41
C SER A 191 -41.76 28.16 1.84
N PHE A 192 -42.81 27.34 2.06
CA PHE A 192 -42.91 26.06 2.78
C PHE A 192 -42.06 25.75 4.04
N THR A 193 -41.54 26.74 4.76
CA THR A 193 -40.71 26.51 5.96
C THR A 193 -41.55 26.13 7.20
N ASP A 194 -42.87 26.33 7.15
CA ASP A 194 -43.78 26.16 8.30
C ASP A 194 -44.37 24.74 8.47
N MET A 195 -44.27 23.87 7.45
CA MET A 195 -44.90 22.55 7.49
C MET A 195 -43.97 21.45 8.06
N MET A 196 -44.11 21.26 9.37
CA MET A 196 -43.85 20.03 10.15
C MET A 196 -42.43 19.77 10.70
N LYS A 197 -42.12 20.51 11.77
CA LYS A 197 -41.83 19.98 13.13
C LYS A 197 -42.32 18.54 13.41
N THR A 198 -41.84 17.72 14.36
CA THR A 198 -40.58 17.38 15.09
C THR A 198 -40.98 16.34 16.19
N PRO A 199 -40.13 15.77 17.07
CA PRO A 199 -38.65 15.69 17.17
C PRO A 199 -38.22 14.17 17.20
N GLU A 200 -37.34 13.55 18.01
CA GLU A 200 -36.28 13.87 19.00
C GLU A 200 -35.39 12.59 19.20
N LYS A 201 -34.09 12.71 19.56
CA LYS A 201 -33.48 11.89 20.64
C LYS A 201 -32.11 12.42 21.10
N ASN A 202 -32.12 13.18 22.19
CA ASN A 202 -30.97 13.58 22.99
C ASN A 202 -31.06 12.92 24.38
N SER A 203 -29.99 12.25 24.78
CA SER A 203 -29.72 11.95 26.19
C SER A 203 -28.25 12.24 26.49
N TYR A 204 -27.99 13.43 27.03
CA TYR A 204 -26.74 13.91 27.62
C TYR A 204 -25.50 14.05 26.70
N ASN A 205 -25.49 15.20 26.01
CA ASN A 205 -24.34 16.11 25.90
C ASN A 205 -22.97 15.52 25.51
N LYS A 206 -22.81 15.23 24.21
CA LYS A 206 -21.48 15.23 23.57
C LYS A 206 -21.00 16.68 23.37
N SER A 207 -19.84 17.03 23.90
CA SER A 207 -19.12 18.24 23.45
C SER A 207 -18.68 18.07 22.00
N GLN A 208 -18.92 19.09 21.17
CA GLN A 208 -18.57 19.04 19.74
C GLN A 208 -17.05 18.91 19.54
N ARG A 209 -16.62 17.90 18.77
CA ARG A 209 -15.28 17.90 18.14
C ARG A 209 -15.30 18.89 16.97
N ARG A 210 -14.32 19.80 16.92
CA ARG A 210 -14.10 20.72 15.79
C ARG A 210 -13.72 19.95 14.52
N LYS A 211 -14.19 20.41 13.35
CA LYS A 211 -13.59 20.06 12.05
C LYS A 211 -12.22 20.73 11.90
N THR A 212 -11.31 20.11 11.15
CA THR A 212 -9.97 20.65 10.87
C THR A 212 -10.03 21.68 9.74
N ILE A 213 -9.33 22.81 9.86
CA ILE A 213 -9.45 23.93 8.91
C ILE A 213 -8.85 23.60 7.53
N ASN A 214 -7.87 22.71 7.44
CA ASN A 214 -7.11 22.42 6.21
C ASN A 214 -7.72 21.34 5.30
N SER A 215 -8.99 20.93 5.51
CA SER A 215 -9.61 19.80 4.81
C SER A 215 -10.22 20.13 3.43
N LEU A 216 -10.23 21.39 3.01
CA LEU A 216 -10.84 21.86 1.75
C LEU A 216 -9.95 22.92 1.09
N ALA A 217 -10.13 23.11 -0.22
CA ALA A 217 -9.60 24.26 -0.93
C ALA A 217 -10.37 25.51 -0.50
N GLN A 218 -9.69 26.58 -0.07
CA GLN A 218 -10.37 27.79 0.42
C GLN A 218 -9.50 29.04 0.41
N HIS A 219 -10.15 30.19 0.28
CA HIS A 219 -9.60 31.50 0.57
C HIS A 219 -9.46 31.67 2.10
N LEU A 220 -8.25 31.97 2.60
CA LEU A 220 -8.03 32.27 4.02
C LEU A 220 -8.38 33.72 4.34
N THR A 221 -9.40 33.90 5.18
CA THR A 221 -9.83 35.20 5.69
C THR A 221 -9.84 35.21 7.23
N ARG A 222 -9.88 36.41 7.83
CA ARG A 222 -9.85 36.60 9.29
C ARG A 222 -10.96 35.81 10.02
N SER A 223 -12.13 35.64 9.41
CA SER A 223 -13.28 34.96 10.02
C SER A 223 -13.04 33.47 10.29
N LEU A 224 -12.15 32.79 9.54
CA LEU A 224 -11.75 31.40 9.81
C LEU A 224 -10.98 31.25 11.14
N PHE A 225 -10.47 32.36 11.69
CA PHE A 225 -9.60 32.42 12.86
C PHE A 225 -10.21 33.21 14.04
N VAL A 226 -11.46 33.65 13.91
CA VAL A 226 -12.22 34.35 14.97
C VAL A 226 -13.32 33.43 15.52
N LYS A 227 -13.58 33.52 16.83
CA LYS A 227 -14.68 32.80 17.47
C LYS A 227 -15.77 33.80 17.87
N ILE A 228 -16.89 33.79 17.16
CA ILE A 228 -18.04 34.65 17.50
C ILE A 228 -18.67 34.12 18.80
N ASN A 229 -18.71 34.96 19.83
CA ASN A 229 -19.53 34.74 21.03
C ASN A 229 -20.81 35.60 20.94
N PRO A 230 -21.93 35.23 21.60
CA PRO A 230 -23.22 35.93 21.46
C PRO A 230 -23.31 37.38 21.99
N THR A 231 -22.19 37.97 22.44
CA THR A 231 -22.14 39.27 23.13
C THR A 231 -21.23 40.30 22.44
N GLY A 232 -20.91 40.11 21.16
CA GLY A 232 -20.36 41.17 20.29
C GLY A 232 -18.87 41.54 20.45
N VAL A 233 -18.14 40.96 21.40
CA VAL A 233 -16.71 41.26 21.60
C VAL A 233 -15.81 40.25 20.87
N ASN A 234 -15.13 40.70 19.82
CA ASN A 234 -14.17 39.90 19.06
C ASN A 234 -12.85 39.70 19.82
N THR A 235 -12.38 38.45 19.92
CA THR A 235 -11.04 38.12 20.46
C THR A 235 -10.28 37.17 19.52
N PRO A 236 -8.99 37.43 19.20
CA PRO A 236 -8.17 36.53 18.40
C PRO A 236 -7.88 35.20 19.14
N LEU A 237 -7.76 34.10 18.39
CA LEU A 237 -7.28 32.83 18.95
C LEU A 237 -5.77 32.90 19.26
N SER A 238 -5.46 33.17 20.54
CA SER A 238 -4.08 33.22 21.05
C SER A 238 -3.33 31.89 20.88
N THR A 239 -2.05 31.97 20.55
CA THR A 239 -1.21 30.83 20.18
C THR A 239 -0.65 30.09 21.39
N LYS A 240 -1.27 28.95 21.76
CA LYS A 240 -0.62 27.91 22.61
C LYS A 240 -1.24 26.51 22.48
N THR A 241 -0.34 25.52 22.41
CA THR A 241 -0.53 24.08 22.74
C THR A 241 -1.78 23.37 22.21
N PHE A 242 -1.64 22.71 21.04
CA PHE A 242 -2.34 21.44 20.80
C PHE A 242 -1.50 20.29 21.39
N HIS A 243 -2.09 19.52 22.31
CA HIS A 243 -1.49 18.31 22.88
C HIS A 243 -2.51 17.16 22.88
N PRO A 244 -2.08 15.90 22.63
CA PRO A 244 -2.97 14.74 22.67
C PRO A 244 -3.33 14.37 24.12
N VAL A 245 -4.62 14.11 24.37
CA VAL A 245 -5.14 13.79 25.70
C VAL A 245 -5.02 12.29 25.98
N LYS A 246 -4.20 11.91 26.97
CA LYS A 246 -4.17 10.56 27.54
C LYS A 246 -5.47 10.26 28.31
N ARG A 247 -5.94 9.00 28.29
CA ARG A 247 -6.93 8.48 29.25
C ARG A 247 -6.29 7.42 30.17
N ARG A 248 -6.78 7.33 31.40
CA ARG A 248 -6.26 6.46 32.49
C ARG A 248 -7.26 5.34 32.80
N LYS A 249 -6.79 4.23 33.38
CA LYS A 249 -7.58 3.03 33.70
C LYS A 249 -8.53 3.22 34.91
N GLN A 250 -9.65 2.49 34.90
CA GLN A 250 -10.23 1.83 36.09
C GLN A 250 -11.06 0.61 35.64
N ALA A 251 -11.37 -0.34 36.53
CA ALA A 251 -11.68 -1.74 36.15
C ALA A 251 -12.47 -2.57 37.18
N SER A 252 -13.01 -3.70 36.73
CA SER A 252 -13.44 -4.91 37.46
C SER A 252 -13.12 -6.14 36.56
N LYS A 253 -12.66 -7.32 36.99
CA LYS A 253 -13.02 -8.26 38.10
C LYS A 253 -14.43 -8.86 37.93
N GLN A 254 -14.70 -10.16 38.14
CA GLN A 254 -13.90 -11.37 38.51
C GLN A 254 -14.74 -12.63 38.14
N ALA A 255 -14.28 -13.88 38.03
CA ALA A 255 -12.94 -14.50 38.09
C ALA A 255 -12.76 -15.46 36.86
N GLN A 256 -12.36 -16.76 36.84
CA GLN A 256 -12.00 -17.85 37.78
C GLN A 256 -10.78 -18.64 37.19
N SER A 257 -10.42 -19.82 37.74
CA SER A 257 -9.34 -20.71 37.24
C SER A 257 -9.65 -22.20 37.41
N TRP A 258 -9.14 -23.06 36.50
CA TRP A 258 -9.00 -24.52 36.69
C TRP A 258 -7.70 -25.01 36.05
N VAL A 259 -7.18 -26.13 36.55
CA VAL A 259 -5.91 -26.76 36.12
C VAL A 259 -6.10 -28.28 36.13
N TRP A 260 -5.71 -28.99 35.07
CA TRP A 260 -4.88 -30.22 35.13
C TRP A 260 -4.49 -30.75 33.73
N ASN A 261 -3.64 -31.79 33.71
CA ASN A 261 -2.86 -32.26 32.56
C ASN A 261 -3.62 -33.08 31.51
N GLY A 262 -3.17 -33.03 30.24
CA GLY A 262 -3.48 -34.06 29.23
C GLY A 262 -3.26 -33.66 27.76
N ARG A 263 -2.31 -34.32 27.08
CA ARG A 263 -2.05 -34.39 25.62
C ARG A 263 -2.78 -33.39 24.70
N ALA A 264 -2.01 -32.50 24.07
CA ALA A 264 -2.51 -31.47 23.15
C ALA A 264 -3.12 -32.04 21.85
N HIS A 265 -4.45 -32.24 21.86
CA HIS A 265 -5.27 -32.30 20.64
C HIS A 265 -5.84 -30.91 20.32
N LEU A 266 -6.04 -30.62 19.04
CA LEU A 266 -6.53 -29.31 18.56
C LEU A 266 -8.03 -29.14 18.86
N VAL A 267 -8.36 -28.53 20.00
CA VAL A 267 -9.75 -28.20 20.38
C VAL A 267 -10.23 -26.97 19.61
N ILE A 268 -10.66 -27.17 18.36
CA ILE A 268 -11.37 -26.13 17.59
C ILE A 268 -12.77 -25.97 18.19
N TYR A 269 -13.07 -24.78 18.74
CA TYR A 269 -14.44 -24.42 19.10
C TYR A 269 -15.31 -24.35 17.84
N LYS A 270 -16.31 -25.24 17.72
CA LYS A 270 -17.28 -25.28 16.61
C LYS A 270 -18.27 -24.12 16.67
N ASP A 271 -17.83 -22.92 16.27
CA ASP A 271 -18.72 -21.81 15.95
C ASP A 271 -19.11 -21.90 14.46
N ALA A 272 -20.27 -22.50 14.18
CA ALA A 272 -20.69 -22.99 12.86
C ALA A 272 -21.06 -21.91 11.83
N LYS A 273 -20.47 -20.71 11.92
CA LYS A 273 -20.68 -19.56 11.01
C LYS A 273 -19.41 -18.78 10.67
N LYS A 274 -18.21 -19.32 10.91
CA LYS A 274 -16.93 -18.67 10.55
C LYS A 274 -16.02 -19.62 9.77
N THR A 275 -15.89 -19.39 8.46
CA THR A 275 -14.89 -20.07 7.61
C THR A 275 -13.46 -19.64 7.96
N LEU A 276 -13.27 -18.39 8.39
CA LEU A 276 -11.98 -17.78 8.71
C LEU A 276 -11.74 -17.71 10.23
N GLY A 277 -10.74 -18.47 10.70
CA GLY A 277 -10.20 -18.40 12.06
C GLY A 277 -9.11 -17.34 12.21
N THR A 278 -8.84 -16.97 13.46
CA THR A 278 -7.66 -16.18 13.86
C THR A 278 -6.88 -17.00 14.87
N LEU A 279 -5.60 -17.29 14.59
CA LEU A 279 -4.70 -17.92 15.56
C LEU A 279 -4.09 -16.86 16.48
N TYR A 280 -3.59 -15.78 15.87
CA TYR A 280 -2.94 -14.69 16.58
C TYR A 280 -3.35 -13.34 16.02
N ARG A 281 -3.33 -12.32 16.87
CA ARG A 281 -3.44 -10.92 16.45
C ARG A 281 -2.58 -10.02 17.33
N TRP A 282 -1.86 -9.09 16.72
CA TRP A 282 -1.00 -8.13 17.42
C TRP A 282 -1.40 -6.70 17.09
N LYS A 283 -1.14 -5.82 18.07
CA LYS A 283 -1.21 -4.37 17.89
C LYS A 283 0.12 -3.81 17.39
N GLN A 284 1.17 -4.23 18.07
CA GLN A 284 2.56 -4.08 17.71
C GLN A 284 3.24 -5.43 17.96
N ILE A 285 4.33 -5.72 17.27
CA ILE A 285 5.11 -6.94 17.48
C ILE A 285 6.04 -6.75 18.68
N ASP A 286 6.27 -7.85 19.42
CA ASP A 286 7.31 -7.96 20.43
C ASP A 286 8.15 -9.22 20.19
N PHE A 287 9.32 -9.31 20.83
CA PHE A 287 10.25 -10.45 20.66
C PHE A 287 10.62 -11.08 22.00
N LYS A 288 10.85 -12.39 21.97
CA LYS A 288 11.23 -13.21 23.13
C LYS A 288 12.74 -13.10 23.40
N TYR A 289 13.14 -11.99 24.02
CA TYR A 289 14.52 -11.79 24.49
C TYR A 289 14.89 -12.77 25.61
N PRO A 290 16.19 -13.10 25.78
CA PRO A 290 16.65 -13.94 26.90
C PRO A 290 16.36 -13.29 28.27
N THR A 291 16.48 -11.96 28.37
CA THR A 291 16.08 -11.18 29.55
C THR A 291 15.33 -9.89 29.17
N GLU A 292 14.49 -9.40 30.08
CA GLU A 292 13.85 -8.08 29.94
C GLU A 292 14.89 -6.93 30.00
N GLN A 293 16.04 -7.14 30.64
CA GLN A 293 17.13 -6.15 30.63
C GLN A 293 17.72 -5.97 29.23
N GLU A 294 17.96 -7.05 28.49
CA GLU A 294 18.38 -6.99 27.08
C GLU A 294 17.30 -6.35 26.20
N ARG A 295 16.03 -6.68 26.41
CA ARG A 295 14.90 -6.08 25.68
C ARG A 295 14.84 -4.57 25.89
N LEU A 296 14.94 -4.10 27.13
CA LEU A 296 14.96 -2.68 27.47
C LEU A 296 16.21 -1.97 26.95
N ALA A 297 17.38 -2.62 26.98
CA ALA A 297 18.60 -2.09 26.38
C ALA A 297 18.51 -1.98 24.86
N ALA A 298 17.93 -2.97 24.17
CA ALA A 298 17.68 -2.93 22.73
C ALA A 298 16.75 -1.78 22.33
N ILE A 299 15.71 -1.51 23.14
CA ILE A 299 14.81 -0.35 22.96
C ILE A 299 15.56 0.97 23.20
N ALA A 300 16.30 1.08 24.31
CA ALA A 300 17.05 2.30 24.65
C ALA A 300 18.13 2.65 23.62
N ASN A 301 18.78 1.64 23.03
CA ASN A 301 19.81 1.80 22.00
C ASN A 301 19.24 1.91 20.57
N GLY A 302 17.91 1.86 20.40
CA GLY A 302 17.25 1.93 19.08
C GLY A 302 17.43 0.68 18.19
N LEU A 303 17.99 -0.40 18.74
CA LEU A 303 18.13 -1.71 18.08
C LEU A 303 16.77 -2.43 17.95
N PHE A 304 15.80 -2.04 18.77
CA PHE A 304 14.43 -2.54 18.72
C PHE A 304 13.41 -1.39 18.82
N ASN A 305 12.52 -1.28 17.82
CA ASN A 305 11.40 -0.35 17.83
C ASN A 305 10.12 -1.07 17.35
N GLN A 306 9.15 -1.25 18.24
CA GLN A 306 7.92 -2.02 17.99
C GLN A 306 7.05 -1.46 16.85
N THR A 307 7.12 -0.15 16.55
CA THR A 307 6.37 0.45 15.43
C THR A 307 6.98 0.16 14.06
N ASN A 308 8.23 -0.31 14.04
CA ASN A 308 9.01 -0.55 12.83
C ASN A 308 9.08 -2.04 12.46
N VAL A 309 8.36 -2.90 13.19
CA VAL A 309 8.29 -4.34 12.92
C VAL A 309 6.94 -4.68 12.29
N ILE A 310 6.96 -5.24 11.09
CA ILE A 310 5.78 -5.77 10.38
C ILE A 310 6.00 -7.24 10.05
N PRO A 311 5.07 -8.15 10.40
CA PRO A 311 5.10 -9.52 9.91
C PRO A 311 4.62 -9.57 8.45
N LEU A 312 5.34 -10.32 7.62
CA LEU A 312 5.14 -10.33 6.17
C LEU A 312 4.76 -11.72 5.63
N GLY A 313 5.71 -12.64 5.58
CA GLY A 313 5.52 -14.00 5.10
C GLY A 313 5.14 -14.96 6.22
N ILE A 314 4.38 -16.00 5.87
CA ILE A 314 3.97 -17.09 6.74
C ILE A 314 4.39 -18.43 6.16
N GLU A 315 4.62 -19.43 7.01
CA GLU A 315 4.63 -20.84 6.62
C GLU A 315 4.28 -21.74 7.82
N ARG A 316 3.87 -23.00 7.60
CA ARG A 316 3.61 -23.99 8.66
C ARG A 316 4.39 -25.29 8.46
N TRP A 317 4.85 -25.87 9.57
CA TRP A 317 5.29 -27.27 9.63
C TRP A 317 4.89 -27.91 10.96
N LYS A 318 4.25 -29.08 10.93
CA LYS A 318 3.81 -29.86 12.09
C LYS A 318 3.02 -28.97 13.08
N GLY A 319 3.61 -28.74 14.27
CA GLY A 319 3.06 -27.91 15.35
C GLY A 319 3.53 -26.45 15.37
N ARG A 320 4.23 -25.96 14.34
CA ARG A 320 4.88 -24.63 14.32
C ARG A 320 4.41 -23.77 13.14
N ILE A 321 4.22 -22.49 13.41
CA ILE A 321 4.06 -21.41 12.41
C ILE A 321 5.35 -20.60 12.36
N PHE A 322 5.84 -20.31 11.17
CA PHE A 322 6.96 -19.42 10.92
C PHE A 322 6.46 -18.08 10.38
N VAL A 323 7.13 -17.00 10.78
CA VAL A 323 6.78 -15.63 10.41
C VAL A 323 8.05 -14.86 10.06
N SER A 324 8.08 -14.20 8.90
CA SER A 324 9.15 -13.26 8.55
C SER A 324 8.84 -11.83 8.97
N THR A 325 9.87 -11.11 9.39
CA THR A 325 9.84 -9.68 9.77
C THR A 325 11.00 -8.98 9.05
N PRO A 326 10.84 -8.56 7.78
CA PRO A 326 11.93 -7.96 7.00
C PRO A 326 12.45 -6.67 7.66
N LYS A 327 13.76 -6.42 7.58
CA LYS A 327 14.41 -5.27 8.23
C LYS A 327 14.27 -3.97 7.41
N TRP A 328 13.04 -3.69 6.93
CA TRP A 328 12.71 -2.56 6.06
C TRP A 328 12.83 -1.18 6.71
N LYS A 329 12.86 -1.12 8.05
CA LYS A 329 13.14 0.07 8.85
C LYS A 329 14.10 -0.29 9.97
N ARG A 330 14.78 0.70 10.55
CA ARG A 330 15.63 0.53 11.73
C ARG A 330 14.83 0.02 12.94
N GLY A 331 15.47 -0.75 13.80
CA GLY A 331 14.84 -1.29 15.01
C GLY A 331 14.10 -2.63 14.82
N VAL A 332 14.42 -3.40 13.78
CA VAL A 332 13.91 -4.78 13.60
C VAL A 332 15.00 -5.77 14.02
N PRO A 333 14.93 -6.36 15.23
CA PRO A 333 16.05 -7.10 15.82
C PRO A 333 16.23 -8.50 15.22
N ALA A 334 15.12 -9.20 14.95
CA ALA A 334 15.09 -10.50 14.29
C ALA A 334 14.20 -10.46 13.04
N THR A 335 14.49 -11.32 12.06
CA THR A 335 13.84 -11.29 10.73
C THR A 335 13.10 -12.57 10.34
N LEU A 336 13.29 -13.64 11.11
CA LEU A 336 12.55 -14.90 11.00
C LEU A 336 12.26 -15.39 12.41
N SER A 337 11.05 -15.88 12.67
CA SER A 337 10.60 -16.31 14.00
C SER A 337 9.65 -17.50 13.91
N ALA A 338 9.59 -18.29 14.99
CA ALA A 338 8.68 -19.42 15.13
C ALA A 338 7.66 -19.17 16.26
N LEU A 339 6.48 -19.81 16.16
CA LEU A 339 5.41 -19.79 17.14
C LEU A 339 4.68 -21.15 17.18
N PRO A 340 4.16 -21.62 18.34
CA PRO A 340 3.44 -22.88 18.43
C PRO A 340 1.98 -22.76 17.96
N ILE A 341 1.48 -23.70 17.15
CA ILE A 341 0.06 -23.71 16.73
C ILE A 341 -0.91 -23.84 17.92
N ALA A 342 -0.44 -24.37 19.06
CA ALA A 342 -1.15 -24.32 20.33
C ALA A 342 -1.04 -22.93 20.97
N ALA A 343 -1.80 -21.97 20.46
CA ALA A 343 -1.83 -20.59 20.97
C ALA A 343 -2.39 -20.52 22.40
N VAL A 344 -1.50 -20.28 23.37
CA VAL A 344 -1.86 -19.98 24.78
C VAL A 344 -2.22 -18.50 24.96
N GLU A 345 -1.58 -17.62 24.19
CA GLU A 345 -1.79 -16.17 24.20
C GLU A 345 -2.23 -15.67 22.83
N GLU A 346 -2.99 -14.58 22.80
CA GLU A 346 -3.50 -13.97 21.56
C GLU A 346 -2.43 -13.14 20.80
N SER A 347 -1.47 -12.59 21.53
CA SER A 347 -0.44 -11.66 21.04
C SER A 347 0.97 -12.03 21.56
N PRO A 348 1.43 -13.29 21.44
CA PRO A 348 2.68 -13.72 22.04
C PRO A 348 3.89 -12.99 21.43
N PRO A 349 5.00 -12.81 22.18
CA PRO A 349 6.25 -12.34 21.61
C PRO A 349 6.79 -13.36 20.59
N LEU A 350 7.33 -12.88 19.48
CA LEU A 350 7.95 -13.71 18.45
C LEU A 350 9.28 -14.31 18.96
N GLU A 351 9.48 -15.61 18.75
CA GLU A 351 10.70 -16.31 19.14
C GLU A 351 11.65 -16.43 17.94
N PRO A 352 12.81 -15.73 17.91
CA PRO A 352 13.69 -15.69 16.75
C PRO A 352 14.24 -17.07 16.36
N TYR A 353 14.10 -17.41 15.08
CA TYR A 353 14.38 -18.75 14.56
C TYR A 353 15.59 -18.75 13.61
N PRO A 354 16.49 -19.77 13.64
CA PRO A 354 16.54 -20.87 14.61
C PRO A 354 16.86 -20.42 16.05
N ASN A 355 17.63 -19.35 16.20
CA ASN A 355 17.90 -18.68 17.48
C ASN A 355 18.47 -17.27 17.23
N TRP A 356 18.65 -16.49 18.29
CA TRP A 356 19.16 -15.10 18.24
C TRP A 356 20.49 -14.91 17.48
N LEU A 357 21.41 -15.89 17.47
CA LEU A 357 22.71 -15.77 16.80
C LEU A 357 22.57 -15.63 15.28
N TRP A 358 21.52 -16.23 14.70
CA TRP A 358 21.26 -16.18 13.27
C TRP A 358 20.76 -14.82 12.76
N HIS A 359 20.40 -13.86 13.61
CA HIS A 359 19.81 -12.58 13.17
C HIS A 359 20.84 -11.46 12.97
N ASN A 360 22.13 -11.79 12.98
CA ASN A 360 23.23 -10.87 12.71
C ASN A 360 23.66 -10.94 11.23
N ALA A 361 23.59 -9.80 10.53
CA ALA A 361 24.02 -9.69 9.13
C ALA A 361 25.55 -9.75 8.95
N GLY A 362 26.34 -9.40 9.98
CA GLY A 362 27.81 -9.44 10.08
C GLY A 362 28.59 -9.66 8.78
N ASN A 363 29.10 -10.88 8.60
CA ASN A 363 29.86 -11.32 7.42
C ASN A 363 28.98 -12.09 6.41
N CYS A 364 27.69 -11.78 6.34
CA CYS A 364 26.67 -12.49 5.55
C CYS A 364 26.55 -13.99 5.85
N THR A 365 26.95 -14.40 7.06
CA THR A 365 26.79 -15.79 7.55
C THR A 365 25.39 -16.03 8.12
N GLY A 366 24.80 -15.02 8.77
CA GLY A 366 23.45 -15.06 9.31
C GLY A 366 22.38 -14.45 8.39
N LEU A 367 21.13 -14.53 8.84
CA LEU A 367 19.96 -13.90 8.24
C LEU A 367 20.03 -12.38 8.39
N THR A 368 19.92 -11.69 7.25
CA THR A 368 19.93 -10.24 7.13
C THR A 368 18.51 -9.68 7.14
N SER A 369 17.66 -10.06 6.19
CA SER A 369 16.33 -9.48 5.97
C SER A 369 15.46 -10.42 5.12
N VAL A 370 14.77 -11.34 5.80
CA VAL A 370 13.96 -12.40 5.20
C VAL A 370 12.60 -11.84 4.73
N PHE A 371 12.23 -12.14 3.48
CA PHE A 371 10.96 -11.72 2.89
C PHE A 371 9.93 -12.84 2.94
N ARG A 372 10.26 -14.01 2.40
CA ARG A 372 9.37 -15.18 2.30
C ARG A 372 10.13 -16.47 2.63
N MET A 373 9.34 -17.49 2.95
CA MET A 373 9.79 -18.86 3.15
C MET A 373 8.79 -19.80 2.48
N SER A 374 9.21 -21.02 2.20
CA SER A 374 8.33 -22.09 1.75
C SER A 374 8.90 -23.44 2.19
N VAL A 375 8.06 -24.30 2.76
CA VAL A 375 8.47 -25.63 3.25
C VAL A 375 8.18 -26.68 2.19
N ASP A 376 9.11 -27.62 1.98
CA ASP A 376 8.86 -28.82 1.18
C ASP A 376 8.26 -29.96 2.02
N HIS A 377 7.78 -30.99 1.33
CA HIS A 377 7.13 -32.13 1.99
C HIS A 377 8.12 -33.07 2.73
N CYS A 378 9.42 -32.80 2.72
CA CYS A 378 10.41 -33.49 3.57
C CYS A 378 10.68 -32.73 4.87
N GLY A 379 10.25 -31.47 4.99
CA GLY A 379 10.46 -30.64 6.17
C GLY A 379 11.69 -29.75 6.11
N VAL A 380 12.25 -29.49 4.93
CA VAL A 380 13.23 -28.41 4.77
C VAL A 380 12.47 -27.12 4.45
N MET A 381 12.74 -26.09 5.25
CA MET A 381 12.28 -24.73 4.98
C MET A 381 13.30 -24.01 4.11
N TRP A 382 12.86 -23.62 2.93
CA TRP A 382 13.58 -22.75 2.04
C TRP A 382 13.23 -21.30 2.40
N VAL A 383 14.23 -20.45 2.59
CA VAL A 383 14.09 -19.09 3.13
C VAL A 383 14.75 -18.11 2.18
N LEU A 384 13.98 -17.14 1.68
CA LEU A 384 14.48 -16.05 0.84
C LEU A 384 14.91 -14.87 1.71
N ASP A 385 16.22 -14.65 1.78
CA ASP A 385 16.81 -13.45 2.34
C ASP A 385 17.12 -12.45 1.22
N SER A 386 16.61 -11.23 1.36
CA SER A 386 16.85 -10.14 0.40
C SER A 386 18.26 -9.56 0.48
N GLY A 387 18.98 -9.78 1.59
CA GLY A 387 20.25 -9.12 1.89
C GLY A 387 20.15 -7.60 2.10
N GLN A 388 18.94 -7.03 2.07
CA GLN A 388 18.69 -5.59 2.05
C GLN A 388 17.95 -5.11 3.31
N VAL A 389 18.49 -4.07 3.94
CA VAL A 389 17.89 -3.42 5.12
C VAL A 389 17.49 -1.98 4.80
N GLU A 390 16.67 -1.37 5.66
CA GLU A 390 16.27 0.05 5.61
C GLU A 390 15.54 0.43 4.30
N ALA A 391 14.89 -0.54 3.63
CA ALA A 391 14.25 -0.40 2.32
C ALA A 391 13.16 0.68 2.21
N PHE A 392 12.54 1.09 3.33
CA PHE A 392 11.58 2.21 3.38
C PHE A 392 12.16 3.50 4.01
N GLU A 393 13.48 3.56 4.23
CA GLU A 393 14.18 4.71 4.84
C GLU A 393 15.36 5.16 3.98
N THR A 394 16.40 4.32 3.88
CA THR A 394 17.56 4.51 2.99
C THR A 394 18.06 3.10 2.65
N PRO A 395 17.65 2.51 1.51
CA PRO A 395 17.95 1.12 1.19
C PRO A 395 19.44 0.82 1.22
N ARG A 396 19.82 -0.23 1.94
CA ARG A 396 21.21 -0.68 2.09
C ARG A 396 21.30 -2.17 1.82
N GLN A 397 21.93 -2.53 0.70
CA GLN A 397 22.36 -3.89 0.44
C GLN A 397 23.56 -4.18 1.35
N LEU A 398 23.39 -5.10 2.32
CA LEU A 398 24.49 -5.56 3.18
C LEU A 398 25.10 -6.86 2.66
N CYS A 399 24.26 -7.70 2.05
CA CYS A 399 24.61 -9.02 1.53
C CYS A 399 23.95 -9.23 0.17
N PRO A 400 24.47 -10.11 -0.71
CA PRO A 400 23.75 -10.50 -1.92
C PRO A 400 22.47 -11.29 -1.53
N PRO A 401 21.36 -11.15 -2.27
CA PRO A 401 20.16 -11.97 -2.06
C PRO A 401 20.52 -13.46 -2.01
N SER A 402 19.92 -14.19 -1.08
CA SER A 402 20.36 -15.56 -0.75
C SER A 402 19.17 -16.45 -0.41
N LEU A 403 19.21 -17.68 -0.93
CA LEU A 403 18.31 -18.75 -0.55
C LEU A 403 18.98 -19.61 0.53
N PHE A 404 18.40 -19.67 1.73
CA PHE A 404 18.85 -20.58 2.79
C PHE A 404 17.98 -21.83 2.82
N ALA A 405 18.57 -22.97 3.16
CA ALA A 405 17.86 -24.22 3.45
C ALA A 405 18.01 -24.56 4.93
N ILE A 406 16.91 -24.78 5.65
CA ILE A 406 16.88 -25.07 7.09
C ILE A 406 16.07 -26.34 7.33
N ASP A 407 16.68 -27.35 7.94
CA ASP A 407 15.97 -28.55 8.40
C ASP A 407 15.07 -28.20 9.59
N LEU A 408 13.78 -28.54 9.51
CA LEU A 408 12.79 -28.31 10.56
C LEU A 408 12.59 -29.51 11.52
N GLU A 409 13.43 -30.55 11.43
CA GLU A 409 13.53 -31.60 12.45
C GLU A 409 14.67 -31.32 13.44
N THR A 410 15.85 -30.90 12.97
CA THR A 410 16.99 -30.52 13.82
C THR A 410 17.13 -29.02 14.11
N ASP A 411 16.32 -28.18 13.45
CA ASP A 411 16.42 -26.70 13.46
C ASP A 411 17.79 -26.18 12.97
N THR A 412 18.51 -26.96 12.13
CA THR A 412 19.82 -26.60 11.60
C THR A 412 19.75 -25.98 10.21
N VAL A 413 20.58 -24.96 9.96
CA VAL A 413 20.75 -24.37 8.63
C VAL A 413 21.72 -25.26 7.84
N LEU A 414 21.18 -25.94 6.83
CA LEU A 414 21.91 -26.91 5.99
C LEU A 414 22.84 -26.20 4.99
N ALA A 415 22.37 -25.12 4.38
CA ALA A 415 23.08 -24.44 3.31
C ALA A 415 22.61 -22.98 3.12
N ARG A 416 23.47 -22.17 2.49
CA ARG A 416 23.17 -20.84 1.93
C ARG A 416 23.62 -20.82 0.48
N TYR A 417 22.72 -20.48 -0.43
CA TYR A 417 22.97 -20.31 -1.85
C TYR A 417 22.77 -18.83 -2.21
N PRO A 418 23.84 -18.02 -2.33
CA PRO A 418 23.74 -16.66 -2.88
C PRO A 418 23.24 -16.73 -4.31
N ILE A 419 22.30 -15.85 -4.68
CA ILE A 419 21.85 -15.71 -6.06
C ILE A 419 22.95 -14.96 -6.84
N PRO A 420 23.48 -15.50 -7.95
CA PRO A 420 24.51 -14.83 -8.75
C PRO A 420 24.09 -13.43 -9.23
N ASP A 421 25.02 -12.47 -9.18
CA ASP A 421 24.75 -11.06 -9.51
C ASP A 421 24.21 -10.84 -10.94
N GLU A 422 24.58 -11.71 -11.88
CA GLU A 422 24.05 -11.72 -13.26
C GLU A 422 22.52 -11.92 -13.35
N PHE A 423 21.92 -12.55 -12.33
CA PHE A 423 20.47 -12.71 -12.21
C PHE A 423 19.82 -11.67 -11.29
N VAL A 424 20.61 -10.89 -10.53
CA VAL A 424 20.16 -9.82 -9.62
C VAL A 424 20.38 -8.45 -10.28
N LEU A 425 19.46 -8.09 -11.18
CA LEU A 425 19.53 -6.85 -11.94
C LEU A 425 19.49 -5.59 -11.03
N GLN A 426 20.04 -4.47 -11.52
CA GLN A 426 20.10 -3.22 -10.73
C GLN A 426 18.71 -2.79 -10.24
N ASN A 427 18.53 -2.63 -8.93
CA ASN A 427 17.26 -2.34 -8.26
C ASN A 427 16.19 -3.45 -8.41
N SER A 428 16.60 -4.72 -8.55
CA SER A 428 15.72 -5.87 -8.31
C SER A 428 15.15 -5.86 -6.90
N LEU A 429 13.94 -6.42 -6.75
CA LEU A 429 13.34 -6.71 -5.45
C LEU A 429 12.85 -8.15 -5.49
N ILE A 430 13.63 -9.04 -4.91
CA ILE A 430 13.33 -10.47 -4.86
C ILE A 430 12.31 -10.68 -3.73
N THR A 431 11.04 -10.94 -4.07
CA THR A 431 9.91 -10.81 -3.13
C THR A 431 9.35 -12.12 -2.61
N ASN A 432 9.30 -13.17 -3.44
CA ASN A 432 8.54 -14.39 -3.14
C ASN A 432 9.21 -15.66 -3.69
N ILE A 433 8.91 -16.80 -3.06
CA ILE A 433 9.36 -18.13 -3.49
C ILE A 433 8.26 -19.18 -3.43
N VAL A 434 8.40 -20.21 -4.26
CA VAL A 434 7.64 -21.48 -4.19
C VAL A 434 8.60 -22.64 -4.49
N VAL A 435 8.50 -23.74 -3.73
CA VAL A 435 9.37 -24.91 -3.85
C VAL A 435 8.66 -26.04 -4.60
N ASP A 436 9.26 -26.53 -5.68
CA ASP A 436 8.81 -27.68 -6.47
C ASP A 436 9.68 -28.90 -6.15
N SER A 437 9.30 -29.63 -5.10
CA SER A 437 9.79 -30.98 -4.82
C SER A 437 8.88 -32.03 -5.46
N ARG A 438 9.47 -33.12 -5.97
CA ARG A 438 8.77 -34.18 -6.74
C ARG A 438 8.97 -35.61 -6.28
N ASP A 439 10.17 -36.00 -5.84
CA ASP A 439 10.43 -37.35 -5.35
C ASP A 439 10.28 -37.43 -3.83
N ALA A 440 10.00 -38.62 -3.30
CA ALA A 440 9.75 -38.86 -1.88
C ALA A 440 10.96 -38.57 -0.95
N ARG A 441 12.10 -38.12 -1.47
CA ARG A 441 13.30 -37.72 -0.71
C ARG A 441 13.80 -36.30 -1.03
N CYS A 442 13.00 -35.48 -1.72
CA CYS A 442 13.29 -34.08 -2.05
C CYS A 442 14.67 -33.84 -2.73
N ARG A 443 15.08 -34.78 -3.59
CA ARG A 443 16.29 -34.74 -4.42
C ARG A 443 16.04 -34.06 -5.76
N ASP A 444 14.87 -34.31 -6.35
CA ASP A 444 14.38 -33.47 -7.45
C ASP A 444 13.62 -32.28 -6.87
N LEU A 445 14.39 -31.24 -6.54
CA LEU A 445 13.90 -30.00 -5.96
C LEU A 445 14.38 -28.80 -6.76
N HIS A 446 13.42 -27.98 -7.18
CA HIS A 446 13.65 -26.66 -7.76
C HIS A 446 12.94 -25.59 -6.93
N VAL A 447 13.46 -24.36 -6.93
CA VAL A 447 12.80 -23.22 -6.28
C VAL A 447 12.57 -22.11 -7.30
N TYR A 448 11.32 -21.67 -7.39
CA TYR A 448 10.87 -20.57 -8.24
C TYR A 448 10.86 -19.30 -7.42
N ILE A 449 11.54 -18.26 -7.92
CA ILE A 449 11.86 -17.04 -7.17
C ILE A 449 11.42 -15.82 -7.99
N ALA A 450 10.53 -15.00 -7.42
CA ALA A 450 9.95 -13.84 -8.09
C ALA A 450 10.74 -12.55 -7.83
N ASP A 451 11.03 -11.80 -8.89
CA ASP A 451 11.60 -10.45 -8.84
C ASP A 451 10.54 -9.43 -9.29
N ALA A 452 9.96 -8.73 -8.31
CA ALA A 452 8.82 -7.85 -8.53
C ALA A 452 9.19 -6.52 -9.20
N TRP A 453 10.44 -6.05 -9.07
CA TRP A 453 10.87 -4.74 -9.62
C TRP A 453 11.63 -4.85 -10.94
N ARG A 454 12.12 -6.06 -11.30
CA ARG A 454 12.71 -6.34 -12.62
C ARG A 454 12.04 -7.50 -13.35
N PHE A 455 10.79 -7.79 -12.98
CA PHE A 455 9.80 -8.54 -13.78
C PHE A 455 10.36 -9.87 -14.33
N GLY A 456 10.96 -10.67 -13.45
CA GLY A 456 11.67 -11.88 -13.83
C GLY A 456 11.44 -13.05 -12.88
N LEU A 457 11.45 -14.24 -13.45
CA LEU A 457 11.40 -15.51 -12.74
C LEU A 457 12.82 -16.08 -12.67
N ILE A 458 13.44 -16.02 -11.49
CA ILE A 458 14.69 -16.73 -11.21
C ILE A 458 14.33 -18.16 -10.79
N VAL A 459 15.06 -19.14 -11.30
CA VAL A 459 14.90 -20.56 -10.97
C VAL A 459 16.20 -21.06 -10.38
N PHE A 460 16.09 -21.83 -9.30
CA PHE A 460 17.19 -22.54 -8.64
C PHE A 460 16.97 -24.05 -8.76
N ARG A 461 18.04 -24.82 -8.98
CA ARG A 461 18.05 -26.29 -8.93
C ARG A 461 18.97 -26.77 -7.82
N GLN A 462 18.45 -27.63 -6.93
CA GLN A 462 19.18 -28.07 -5.75
C GLN A 462 20.36 -29.01 -6.09
N SER A 463 20.19 -29.91 -7.06
CA SER A 463 21.11 -31.02 -7.33
C SER A 463 22.54 -30.61 -7.73
N ASP A 464 22.70 -29.42 -8.29
CA ASP A 464 23.96 -28.83 -8.75
C ASP A 464 24.11 -27.35 -8.38
N ALA A 465 23.21 -26.85 -7.52
CA ALA A 465 23.12 -25.45 -7.08
C ALA A 465 23.04 -24.39 -8.20
N MET A 466 22.63 -24.78 -9.42
CA MET A 466 22.53 -23.84 -10.54
C MET A 466 21.36 -22.87 -10.42
N PHE A 467 21.56 -21.66 -10.96
CA PHE A 467 20.54 -20.64 -11.13
C PHE A 467 20.38 -20.25 -12.61
N TRP A 468 19.18 -19.82 -13.02
CA TRP A 468 18.91 -19.15 -14.28
C TRP A 468 17.73 -18.20 -14.15
N ARG A 469 17.52 -17.30 -15.13
CA ARG A 469 16.45 -16.27 -15.10
C ARG A 469 15.66 -16.23 -16.41
N PHE A 470 14.36 -16.48 -16.32
CA PHE A 470 13.39 -16.16 -17.38
C PHE A 470 12.97 -14.68 -17.28
N SER A 471 12.85 -14.02 -18.44
CA SER A 471 12.25 -12.70 -18.57
C SER A 471 11.12 -12.78 -19.60
N HIS A 472 9.91 -12.36 -19.23
CA HIS A 472 8.73 -12.52 -20.08
C HIS A 472 7.75 -11.36 -19.90
N TYR A 473 7.04 -10.95 -20.95
CA TYR A 473 6.15 -9.79 -20.91
C TYR A 473 4.96 -9.99 -19.95
N THR A 474 4.56 -11.24 -19.67
CA THR A 474 3.53 -11.58 -18.68
C THR A 474 3.96 -11.36 -17.22
N PHE A 475 5.23 -11.07 -16.97
CA PHE A 475 5.74 -10.76 -15.63
C PHE A 475 5.62 -9.26 -15.28
N TYR A 476 5.14 -8.43 -16.22
CA TYR A 476 5.00 -6.99 -16.05
C TYR A 476 3.63 -6.65 -15.42
N PRO A 477 3.53 -5.55 -14.65
CA PRO A 477 2.25 -5.07 -14.12
C PRO A 477 1.33 -4.50 -15.22
N GLU A 478 0.02 -4.54 -15.00
CA GLU A 478 -0.96 -3.79 -15.78
C GLU A 478 -0.95 -2.31 -15.31
N PRO A 479 -0.52 -1.32 -16.14
CA PRO A 479 -0.28 0.05 -15.65
C PRO A 479 -1.52 0.75 -15.08
N LEU A 480 -2.72 0.35 -15.51
CA LEU A 480 -3.99 0.89 -15.00
C LEU A 480 -4.35 0.36 -13.60
N LEU A 481 -3.74 -0.76 -13.19
CA LEU A 481 -3.97 -1.42 -11.89
C LEU A 481 -2.85 -1.16 -10.88
N SER A 482 -1.80 -0.44 -11.29
CA SER A 482 -0.73 0.06 -10.41
C SER A 482 -1.17 1.16 -9.43
N ASN A 483 -2.39 1.70 -9.58
CA ASN A 483 -2.95 2.72 -8.69
C ASN A 483 -3.99 2.09 -7.75
N TYR A 484 -3.74 2.18 -6.45
CA TYR A 484 -4.49 1.48 -5.41
C TYR A 484 -5.23 2.46 -4.49
N THR A 485 -6.44 2.08 -4.09
CA THR A 485 -7.24 2.75 -3.06
C THR A 485 -7.63 1.73 -2.00
N LEU A 486 -7.04 1.82 -0.80
CA LEU A 486 -7.26 0.87 0.29
C LEU A 486 -7.64 1.60 1.57
N HIS A 487 -8.86 1.42 2.06
CA HIS A 487 -9.37 2.07 3.29
C HIS A 487 -9.18 3.60 3.33
N GLY A 488 -9.28 4.26 2.16
CA GLY A 488 -9.10 5.71 2.00
C GLY A 488 -7.65 6.18 1.83
N LEU A 489 -6.67 5.27 1.84
CA LEU A 489 -5.29 5.54 1.46
C LEU A 489 -5.11 5.26 -0.04
N ASN A 490 -4.70 6.28 -0.79
CA ASN A 490 -4.31 6.14 -2.20
C ASN A 490 -2.78 5.98 -2.29
N TYR A 491 -2.30 5.01 -3.06
CA TYR A 491 -0.88 4.72 -3.25
C TYR A 491 -0.63 4.03 -4.60
N GLN A 492 0.62 3.99 -5.03
CA GLN A 492 1.02 3.43 -6.32
C GLN A 492 2.15 2.42 -6.15
N TRP A 493 1.97 1.21 -6.67
CA TRP A 493 2.99 0.18 -6.81
C TRP A 493 2.93 -0.36 -8.24
N SER A 494 4.09 -0.52 -8.88
CA SER A 494 4.20 -1.14 -10.21
C SER A 494 4.99 -2.44 -10.11
N ASP A 495 4.61 -3.24 -9.10
CA ASP A 495 5.21 -4.53 -8.80
C ASP A 495 4.68 -5.55 -9.82
N GLY A 496 5.61 -6.15 -10.58
CA GLY A 496 5.35 -7.22 -11.54
C GLY A 496 5.18 -8.57 -10.85
N LEU A 497 5.72 -9.64 -11.45
CA LEU A 497 5.64 -11.02 -10.94
C LEU A 497 5.85 -11.09 -9.43
N PHE A 498 4.85 -11.62 -8.71
CA PHE A 498 4.82 -11.57 -7.25
C PHE A 498 4.14 -12.80 -6.65
N GLY A 499 2.91 -13.11 -7.08
CA GLY A 499 2.22 -14.32 -6.68
C GLY A 499 2.52 -15.48 -7.62
N MET A 500 2.75 -16.65 -7.05
CA MET A 500 3.09 -17.89 -7.74
C MET A 500 2.47 -19.06 -6.97
N SER A 501 1.96 -20.07 -7.68
CA SER A 501 1.30 -21.24 -7.09
C SER A 501 1.50 -22.48 -7.96
N LEU A 502 1.85 -23.62 -7.35
CA LEU A 502 2.00 -24.89 -8.06
C LEU A 502 0.70 -25.70 -8.00
N GLY A 503 0.23 -26.16 -9.16
CA GLY A 503 -0.90 -27.09 -9.23
C GLY A 503 -0.57 -28.51 -8.78
N LYS A 504 -1.53 -29.42 -8.97
CA LYS A 504 -1.31 -30.86 -8.79
C LYS A 504 -0.15 -31.34 -9.67
N PHE A 505 0.69 -32.23 -9.12
CA PHE A 505 1.69 -32.95 -9.88
C PHE A 505 1.04 -34.19 -10.49
N HIS A 506 1.18 -34.39 -11.81
CA HIS A 506 0.54 -35.48 -12.54
C HIS A 506 1.41 -35.91 -13.73
N LEU A 507 1.66 -37.23 -13.87
CA LEU A 507 2.45 -37.81 -14.96
C LEU A 507 3.82 -37.15 -15.23
N GLY A 508 4.49 -36.68 -14.17
CA GLY A 508 5.78 -36.00 -14.28
C GLY A 508 5.71 -34.50 -14.54
N GLU A 509 4.51 -33.95 -14.79
CA GLU A 509 4.27 -32.54 -15.11
C GLU A 509 3.49 -31.82 -13.99
N ARG A 510 3.59 -30.48 -13.97
CA ARG A 510 2.89 -29.61 -13.01
C ARG A 510 2.75 -28.20 -13.61
N PRO A 511 1.60 -27.53 -13.54
CA PRO A 511 1.50 -26.13 -13.91
C PRO A 511 2.03 -25.23 -12.78
N LEU A 512 2.81 -24.21 -13.14
CA LEU A 512 3.04 -23.03 -12.32
C LEU A 512 2.04 -21.96 -12.75
N TYR A 513 1.09 -21.63 -11.88
CA TYR A 513 0.23 -20.45 -12.00
C TYR A 513 0.97 -19.24 -11.43
N TYR A 514 0.84 -18.07 -12.07
CA TYR A 514 1.49 -16.86 -11.61
C TYR A 514 0.78 -15.58 -12.08
N HIS A 515 1.03 -14.48 -11.35
CA HIS A 515 0.54 -13.16 -11.68
C HIS A 515 1.48 -12.05 -11.20
N ALA A 516 1.37 -10.89 -11.82
CA ALA A 516 1.92 -9.66 -11.29
C ALA A 516 1.06 -9.14 -10.13
N MET A 517 1.69 -8.48 -9.14
CA MET A 517 0.99 -7.87 -8.00
C MET A 517 -0.04 -6.85 -8.49
N SER A 518 0.41 -5.91 -9.32
CA SER A 518 -0.46 -4.93 -9.98
C SER A 518 -1.11 -5.51 -11.25
N SER A 519 -1.81 -6.66 -11.13
CA SER A 519 -2.57 -7.27 -12.23
C SER A 519 -3.82 -8.03 -11.79
N SER A 520 -4.84 -7.96 -12.65
CA SER A 520 -6.09 -8.70 -12.63
C SER A 520 -6.02 -10.06 -13.35
N LEU A 521 -4.93 -10.34 -14.06
CA LEU A 521 -4.75 -11.53 -14.90
C LEU A 521 -4.07 -12.65 -14.11
N GLU A 522 -4.40 -13.89 -14.48
CA GLU A 522 -3.64 -15.08 -14.06
C GLU A 522 -3.01 -15.70 -15.31
N PHE A 523 -1.77 -16.15 -15.18
CA PHE A 523 -1.03 -16.82 -16.23
C PHE A 523 -0.61 -18.22 -15.77
N VAL A 524 -0.21 -19.06 -16.72
CA VAL A 524 0.27 -20.41 -16.46
C VAL A 524 1.43 -20.77 -17.39
N VAL A 525 2.39 -21.52 -16.86
CA VAL A 525 3.45 -22.18 -17.62
C VAL A 525 3.65 -23.60 -17.09
N ASN A 526 3.98 -24.55 -17.96
CA ASN A 526 4.36 -25.90 -17.52
C ASN A 526 5.74 -25.86 -16.88
N THR A 527 5.88 -26.54 -15.75
CA THR A 527 7.13 -26.52 -14.97
C THR A 527 8.29 -27.21 -15.68
N SER A 528 8.04 -28.18 -16.58
CA SER A 528 9.08 -28.73 -17.46
C SER A 528 9.81 -27.66 -18.29
N VAL A 529 9.09 -26.64 -18.77
CA VAL A 529 9.65 -25.56 -19.58
C VAL A 529 10.61 -24.70 -18.75
N ILE A 530 10.20 -24.29 -17.55
CA ILE A 530 11.02 -23.43 -16.67
C ILE A 530 12.11 -24.17 -15.89
N ARG A 531 12.06 -25.51 -15.82
CA ARG A 531 13.09 -26.37 -15.21
C ARG A 531 14.26 -26.68 -16.15
N ASP A 532 14.12 -26.38 -17.44
CA ASP A 532 15.18 -26.51 -18.42
C ASP A 532 15.86 -25.15 -18.68
N PRO A 533 17.14 -24.96 -18.31
CA PRO A 533 17.84 -23.70 -18.55
C PRO A 533 18.08 -23.41 -20.03
N THR A 534 18.00 -24.40 -20.93
CA THR A 534 18.13 -24.16 -22.39
C THR A 534 16.92 -23.44 -22.96
N ARG A 535 15.74 -23.58 -22.35
CA ARG A 535 14.47 -22.96 -22.79
C ARG A 535 14.37 -21.47 -22.44
N VAL A 536 15.33 -20.88 -21.72
CA VAL A 536 15.28 -19.49 -21.21
C VAL A 536 14.95 -18.44 -22.28
N ASN A 537 15.45 -18.62 -23.51
CA ASN A 537 15.20 -17.71 -24.64
C ASN A 537 14.21 -18.27 -25.68
N ASP A 538 13.64 -19.44 -25.44
CA ASP A 538 12.83 -20.21 -26.39
C ASP A 538 11.63 -20.86 -25.66
N ALA A 539 10.83 -20.04 -24.98
CA ALA A 539 9.66 -20.48 -24.18
C ALA A 539 8.45 -19.53 -24.26
N VAL A 540 8.48 -18.58 -25.21
CA VAL A 540 7.55 -17.44 -25.28
C VAL A 540 6.10 -17.88 -25.57
N ALA A 541 5.89 -19.03 -26.24
CA ALA A 541 4.57 -19.55 -26.56
C ALA A 541 3.95 -20.39 -25.41
N GLU A 542 4.76 -20.77 -24.41
CA GLU A 542 4.38 -21.65 -23.31
C GLU A 542 3.85 -20.90 -22.09
N PHE A 543 4.25 -19.63 -21.91
CA PHE A 543 3.69 -18.71 -20.91
C PHE A 543 2.33 -18.16 -21.40
N LYS A 544 1.23 -18.71 -20.89
CA LYS A 544 -0.13 -18.47 -21.42
C LYS A 544 -1.02 -17.74 -20.43
N LEU A 545 -1.90 -16.88 -20.95
CA LEU A 545 -3.02 -16.33 -20.16
C LEU A 545 -3.96 -17.48 -19.79
N LEU A 546 -4.28 -17.61 -18.51
CA LEU A 546 -5.07 -18.74 -17.98
C LEU A 546 -6.57 -18.60 -18.26
N GLY A 547 -7.08 -17.36 -18.38
CA GLY A 547 -8.48 -17.10 -18.67
C GLY A 547 -8.89 -15.64 -18.46
N GLU A 548 -10.11 -15.42 -17.98
CA GLU A 548 -10.71 -14.11 -17.80
C GLU A 548 -10.07 -13.33 -16.64
N SER A 549 -9.87 -12.02 -16.84
CA SER A 549 -9.50 -11.06 -15.79
C SER A 549 -10.39 -11.17 -14.54
N ARG A 550 -9.79 -10.94 -13.36
CA ARG A 550 -10.45 -10.76 -12.05
C ARG A 550 -11.13 -9.38 -11.89
N GLY A 551 -11.11 -8.53 -12.91
CA GLY A 551 -11.70 -7.19 -12.89
C GLY A 551 -10.79 -6.10 -12.30
N PRO A 552 -11.28 -4.84 -12.24
CA PRO A 552 -10.45 -3.66 -11.94
C PRO A 552 -9.91 -3.57 -10.50
N ASN A 553 -10.48 -4.33 -9.57
CA ASN A 553 -10.00 -4.48 -8.20
C ASN A 553 -9.37 -5.87 -7.97
N GLY A 554 -9.02 -6.58 -9.05
CA GLY A 554 -8.58 -7.97 -9.05
C GLY A 554 -7.12 -8.20 -8.69
N GLN A 555 -6.43 -7.25 -8.03
CA GLN A 555 -5.03 -7.44 -7.62
C GLN A 555 -4.90 -8.54 -6.56
N VAL A 556 -3.85 -9.36 -6.68
CA VAL A 556 -3.60 -10.51 -5.79
C VAL A 556 -2.16 -10.48 -5.26
N SER A 557 -2.00 -10.72 -3.95
CA SER A 557 -0.70 -10.71 -3.27
C SER A 557 -0.06 -12.09 -3.08
N ALA A 558 -0.87 -13.13 -3.01
CA ALA A 558 -0.43 -14.52 -2.89
C ALA A 558 -1.56 -15.47 -3.29
N ALA A 559 -1.18 -16.64 -3.79
CA ALA A 559 -2.08 -17.75 -4.11
C ALA A 559 -1.40 -19.08 -3.80
N ALA A 560 -2.17 -20.12 -3.50
CA ALA A 560 -1.71 -21.48 -3.33
C ALA A 560 -2.83 -22.47 -3.73
N VAL A 561 -2.47 -23.67 -4.20
CA VAL A 561 -3.41 -24.74 -4.54
C VAL A 561 -3.33 -25.86 -3.50
N ASP A 562 -4.48 -26.34 -3.02
CA ASP A 562 -4.54 -27.46 -2.07
C ASP A 562 -4.42 -28.83 -2.77
N ARG A 563 -4.35 -29.93 -2.01
CA ARG A 563 -4.31 -31.29 -2.60
C ARG A 563 -5.56 -31.66 -3.40
N ASN A 564 -6.69 -31.02 -3.13
CA ASN A 564 -7.92 -31.19 -3.91
C ASN A 564 -7.86 -30.44 -5.25
N GLY A 565 -6.97 -29.48 -5.43
CA GLY A 565 -6.91 -28.67 -6.66
C GLY A 565 -7.79 -27.43 -6.61
N VAL A 566 -8.10 -26.93 -5.42
CA VAL A 566 -8.67 -25.58 -5.26
C VAL A 566 -7.52 -24.61 -5.03
N MET A 567 -7.42 -23.62 -5.91
CA MET A 567 -6.61 -22.44 -5.67
C MET A 567 -7.33 -21.50 -4.71
N PHE A 568 -6.65 -21.08 -3.64
CA PHE A 568 -7.06 -19.97 -2.77
C PHE A 568 -6.13 -18.79 -3.01
N TYR A 569 -6.67 -17.57 -3.04
CA TYR A 569 -5.89 -16.37 -3.37
C TYR A 569 -6.36 -15.11 -2.64
N ASN A 570 -5.41 -14.26 -2.26
CA ASN A 570 -5.62 -13.04 -1.48
C ASN A 570 -6.07 -11.86 -2.36
N LEU A 571 -7.35 -11.48 -2.32
CA LEU A 571 -7.90 -10.32 -3.04
C LEU A 571 -7.78 -9.05 -2.18
N ILE A 572 -6.66 -8.33 -2.33
CA ILE A 572 -6.30 -7.19 -1.48
C ILE A 572 -7.29 -6.02 -1.56
N SER A 573 -7.78 -5.67 -2.75
CA SER A 573 -8.70 -4.54 -2.97
C SER A 573 -10.16 -4.84 -2.61
N TYR A 574 -10.44 -6.05 -2.11
CA TYR A 574 -11.77 -6.52 -1.68
C TYR A 574 -11.83 -6.94 -0.19
N ASP A 575 -10.75 -6.78 0.58
CA ASP A 575 -10.61 -7.31 1.95
C ASP A 575 -10.98 -8.81 2.07
N SER A 576 -10.57 -9.65 1.11
CA SER A 576 -11.12 -11.01 0.94
C SER A 576 -10.12 -12.08 0.47
N ILE A 577 -10.54 -13.34 0.58
CA ILE A 577 -9.89 -14.52 0.03
C ILE A 577 -10.83 -15.11 -1.03
N GLY A 578 -10.36 -15.16 -2.28
CA GLY A 578 -11.05 -15.79 -3.40
C GLY A 578 -10.65 -17.25 -3.57
N CYS A 579 -11.42 -17.99 -4.36
CA CYS A 579 -11.14 -19.37 -4.73
C CYS A 579 -11.39 -19.66 -6.23
N TRP A 580 -10.79 -20.74 -6.72
CA TRP A 580 -11.04 -21.32 -8.05
C TRP A 580 -10.69 -22.82 -8.05
N ASN A 581 -11.54 -23.67 -8.61
CA ASN A 581 -11.24 -25.09 -8.83
C ASN A 581 -10.44 -25.28 -10.13
N THR A 582 -9.20 -25.76 -10.06
CA THR A 582 -8.27 -25.87 -11.19
C THR A 582 -8.73 -26.80 -12.32
N CYS A 583 -9.74 -27.65 -12.08
CA CYS A 583 -10.35 -28.51 -13.09
C CYS A 583 -11.38 -27.79 -13.99
N THR A 584 -11.66 -26.51 -13.71
CA THR A 584 -12.67 -25.70 -14.40
C THR A 584 -11.99 -24.52 -15.13
N ASP A 585 -12.56 -24.04 -16.24
CA ASP A 585 -12.03 -22.83 -16.91
C ASP A 585 -11.82 -21.67 -15.92
N TYR A 586 -10.75 -20.89 -16.05
CA TYR A 586 -10.53 -19.69 -15.23
C TYR A 586 -11.43 -18.53 -15.71
N LYS A 587 -12.72 -18.63 -15.40
CA LYS A 587 -13.78 -17.71 -15.83
C LYS A 587 -14.54 -17.18 -14.62
N ASN A 588 -15.13 -15.98 -14.72
CA ASN A 588 -15.80 -15.32 -13.60
C ASN A 588 -16.88 -16.19 -12.92
N LYS A 589 -17.61 -17.00 -13.71
CA LYS A 589 -18.64 -17.93 -13.21
C LYS A 589 -18.12 -19.14 -12.41
N ASN A 590 -16.81 -19.40 -12.42
CA ASN A 590 -16.17 -20.56 -11.78
C ASN A 590 -15.29 -20.13 -10.58
N ARG A 591 -15.46 -18.90 -10.09
CA ARG A 591 -14.67 -18.29 -9.01
C ARG A 591 -15.61 -17.72 -7.95
N ASP A 592 -15.21 -17.80 -6.68
CA ASP A 592 -16.03 -17.34 -5.55
C ASP A 592 -15.19 -16.64 -4.47
N ILE A 593 -15.82 -16.10 -3.43
CA ILE A 593 -15.18 -15.50 -2.26
C ILE A 593 -15.55 -16.30 -1.01
N VAL A 594 -14.55 -17.01 -0.44
CA VAL A 594 -14.75 -17.91 0.71
C VAL A 594 -14.67 -17.22 2.07
N ALA A 595 -14.07 -16.03 2.10
CA ALA A 595 -14.02 -15.18 3.28
C ALA A 595 -13.82 -13.70 2.87
N GLN A 596 -14.59 -12.79 3.47
CA GLN A 596 -14.42 -11.35 3.32
C GLN A 596 -14.60 -10.66 4.68
N ASN A 597 -13.67 -9.77 5.05
CA ASN A 597 -13.74 -9.09 6.34
C ASN A 597 -12.86 -7.83 6.41
N THR A 598 -13.50 -6.66 6.28
CA THR A 598 -12.88 -5.32 6.28
C THR A 598 -12.14 -4.91 7.57
N ARG A 599 -12.10 -5.78 8.60
CA ARG A 599 -11.36 -5.55 9.85
C ARG A 599 -10.24 -6.54 10.10
N THR A 600 -10.29 -7.75 9.51
CA THR A 600 -9.29 -8.80 9.71
C THR A 600 -8.41 -9.02 8.48
N LEU A 601 -8.94 -8.78 7.28
CA LEU A 601 -8.28 -8.90 5.99
C LEU A 601 -7.98 -7.51 5.37
N VAL A 602 -7.53 -6.53 6.16
CA VAL A 602 -7.28 -5.13 5.69
C VAL A 602 -6.19 -5.06 4.62
N PHE A 603 -5.20 -5.95 4.70
CA PHE A 603 -4.30 -6.25 3.60
C PHE A 603 -3.86 -7.71 3.77
N PRO A 604 -4.50 -8.68 3.09
CA PRO A 604 -4.04 -10.07 3.08
C PRO A 604 -2.75 -10.12 2.26
N ASN A 605 -1.63 -10.43 2.92
CA ASN A 605 -0.29 -10.15 2.41
C ASN A 605 0.41 -11.39 1.84
N ASP A 606 0.21 -12.53 2.51
CA ASP A 606 0.81 -13.81 2.15
C ASP A 606 -0.20 -14.92 2.44
N LEU A 607 -0.12 -16.00 1.67
CA LEU A 607 -0.99 -17.17 1.78
C LEU A 607 -0.18 -18.42 1.47
N ARG A 608 -0.23 -19.41 2.36
CA ARG A 608 0.34 -20.76 2.18
C ARG A 608 -0.71 -21.82 2.47
N ILE A 609 -0.45 -23.04 2.01
CA ILE A 609 -1.23 -24.22 2.36
C ILE A 609 -0.22 -25.26 2.85
N ASP A 610 -0.44 -25.76 4.07
CA ASP A 610 0.52 -26.63 4.73
C ASP A 610 0.55 -28.06 4.15
N HIS A 611 1.55 -28.85 4.51
CA HIS A 611 1.67 -30.25 4.06
C HIS A 611 0.99 -31.26 5.02
N GLU A 612 0.18 -30.79 5.96
CA GLU A 612 -0.36 -31.62 7.04
C GLU A 612 -1.61 -32.39 6.61
N VAL A 613 -2.16 -33.23 7.48
CA VAL A 613 -3.42 -33.95 7.24
C VAL A 613 -4.35 -33.79 8.44
N PRO A 614 -5.51 -33.12 8.30
CA PRO A 614 -5.94 -32.32 7.13
C PRO A 614 -5.07 -31.08 6.92
N GLN A 615 -5.03 -30.60 5.67
CA GLN A 615 -4.37 -29.34 5.32
C GLN A 615 -5.16 -28.13 5.85
N PHE A 616 -4.47 -27.05 6.19
CA PHE A 616 -5.07 -25.73 6.39
C PHE A 616 -4.44 -24.67 5.49
N VAL A 617 -5.24 -23.68 5.12
CA VAL A 617 -4.76 -22.46 4.45
C VAL A 617 -4.38 -21.44 5.53
N TRP A 618 -3.17 -20.89 5.44
CA TRP A 618 -2.59 -19.96 6.41
C TRP A 618 -2.36 -18.60 5.75
N ILE A 619 -2.83 -17.53 6.40
CA ILE A 619 -2.81 -16.18 5.83
C ILE A 619 -2.22 -15.21 6.86
N ILE A 620 -1.20 -14.45 6.48
CA ILE A 620 -0.89 -13.20 7.18
C ILE A 620 -1.75 -12.09 6.59
N SER A 621 -2.50 -11.41 7.44
CA SER A 621 -3.03 -10.09 7.11
C SER A 621 -2.38 -9.03 8.01
N ASN A 622 -1.88 -7.98 7.36
CA ASN A 622 -1.24 -6.85 8.00
C ASN A 622 -1.93 -5.56 7.53
N ARG A 623 -1.19 -4.44 7.57
CA ARG A 623 -1.61 -3.15 6.99
C ARG A 623 -0.44 -2.54 6.18
N LEU A 624 0.13 -3.31 5.25
CA LEU A 624 1.40 -2.97 4.58
C LEU A 624 1.44 -1.53 4.01
N PRO A 625 0.44 -1.03 3.26
CA PRO A 625 0.46 0.36 2.79
C PRO A 625 0.49 1.37 3.95
N MET A 626 -0.36 1.20 4.97
CA MET A 626 -0.37 2.08 6.14
C MET A 626 0.96 2.03 6.91
N TYR A 627 1.63 0.87 6.95
CA TYR A 627 2.97 0.74 7.52
C TYR A 627 4.03 1.50 6.70
N GLN A 628 3.99 1.41 5.37
CA GLN A 628 4.90 2.14 4.48
C GLN A 628 4.79 3.67 4.70
N PHE A 629 3.57 4.20 4.81
CA PHE A 629 3.32 5.64 5.03
C PHE A 629 3.32 6.08 6.52
N ASN A 630 3.70 5.21 7.46
CA ASN A 630 3.73 5.49 8.91
C ASN A 630 2.37 5.87 9.54
N LEU A 631 1.28 5.28 9.02
CA LEU A 631 -0.12 5.50 9.43
C LEU A 631 -0.67 4.38 10.34
N ILE A 632 0.19 3.60 10.99
CA ILE A 632 -0.20 2.51 11.90
C ILE A 632 -0.59 3.10 13.27
N ASP A 633 -1.79 2.79 13.78
CA ASP A 633 -2.14 3.07 15.17
C ASP A 633 -1.64 1.94 16.09
N PRO A 634 -0.65 2.19 16.98
CA PRO A 634 -0.12 1.18 17.91
C PRO A 634 -1.14 0.65 18.93
N ASN A 635 -2.36 1.21 18.98
CA ASN A 635 -3.44 0.81 19.89
C ASN A 635 -4.50 -0.09 19.25
N GLU A 636 -4.56 -0.16 17.91
CA GLU A 636 -5.44 -1.10 17.17
C GLU A 636 -4.73 -2.41 16.85
N TYR A 637 -5.47 -3.48 16.53
CA TYR A 637 -4.87 -4.71 16.00
C TYR A 637 -4.53 -4.54 14.51
N ASN A 638 -3.25 -4.61 14.20
CA ASN A 638 -2.71 -4.30 12.87
C ASN A 638 -2.24 -5.54 12.12
N TYR A 639 -1.89 -6.61 12.84
CA TYR A 639 -1.29 -7.81 12.29
C TYR A 639 -2.03 -9.05 12.78
N ARG A 640 -2.23 -10.04 11.91
CA ARG A 640 -2.95 -11.29 12.23
C ARG A 640 -2.33 -12.48 11.52
N VAL A 641 -2.23 -13.60 12.23
CA VAL A 641 -2.17 -14.93 11.61
C VAL A 641 -3.58 -15.49 11.60
N LEU A 642 -4.09 -15.74 10.41
CA LEU A 642 -5.43 -16.25 10.13
C LEU A 642 -5.30 -17.64 9.51
N TYR A 643 -6.35 -18.43 9.62
CA TYR A 643 -6.42 -19.75 9.00
C TYR A 643 -7.83 -20.08 8.51
N LEU A 644 -7.93 -20.94 7.50
CA LEU A 644 -9.20 -21.57 7.13
C LEU A 644 -9.00 -23.04 6.74
N ASP A 645 -10.06 -23.81 6.94
CA ASP A 645 -10.17 -25.20 6.48
C ASP A 645 -10.59 -25.16 4.99
N PRO A 646 -9.74 -25.62 4.04
CA PRO A 646 -10.01 -25.45 2.62
C PRO A 646 -11.28 -26.17 2.17
N VAL A 647 -11.59 -27.34 2.75
CA VAL A 647 -12.76 -28.15 2.37
C VAL A 647 -14.05 -27.47 2.85
N LYS A 648 -14.09 -26.96 4.09
CA LYS A 648 -15.25 -26.22 4.60
C LYS A 648 -15.42 -24.85 3.95
N ALA A 649 -14.32 -24.22 3.51
CA ALA A 649 -14.36 -22.90 2.90
C ALA A 649 -14.99 -22.90 1.49
N VAL A 650 -14.95 -24.02 0.77
CA VAL A 650 -15.61 -24.19 -0.54
C VAL A 650 -16.93 -24.97 -0.49
N GLU A 651 -17.40 -25.32 0.70
CA GLU A 651 -18.62 -26.11 0.87
C GLU A 651 -19.85 -25.31 0.36
N ASN A 652 -20.51 -25.79 -0.68
CA ASN A 652 -21.61 -25.13 -1.41
C ASN A 652 -21.19 -23.90 -2.25
N THR A 653 -19.91 -23.72 -2.61
CA THR A 653 -19.47 -22.67 -3.55
C THR A 653 -19.16 -23.24 -4.94
N VAL A 654 -19.03 -22.37 -5.97
CA VAL A 654 -18.62 -22.81 -7.31
C VAL A 654 -17.19 -23.35 -7.38
N CYS A 655 -16.41 -23.19 -6.30
CA CYS A 655 -15.06 -23.73 -6.15
C CYS A 655 -15.02 -25.14 -5.54
N GLN A 656 -16.17 -25.74 -5.19
CA GLN A 656 -16.19 -27.05 -4.57
C GLN A 656 -15.50 -28.11 -5.47
N TYR A 657 -14.81 -29.05 -4.83
CA TYR A 657 -14.07 -30.10 -5.52
C TYR A 657 -15.02 -31.17 -6.07
N ILE A 658 -14.94 -31.42 -7.39
CA ILE A 658 -15.83 -32.32 -8.18
C ILE A 658 -14.98 -33.20 -9.14
N CYS A 659 -13.66 -33.21 -8.97
CA CYS A 659 -12.67 -33.91 -9.82
C CYS A 659 -11.65 -34.71 -8.96
#